data_AF-A0A8H6ZB79-F1
#
_entry.id   AF-A0A8H6ZB79-F1
#
_cell.length_a   1.000
_cell.length_b   1.000
_cell.length_c   1.000
_cell.angle_alpha   90.00
_cell.angle_beta   90.00
_cell.angle_gamma   90.00
#
_symmetry.space_group_name_H-M   'P 1'
#
loop_
_entity.id
_entity.type
_entity.pdbx_description
1 polymer ?
#
loop_
_entity_poly.entity_id
_entity_poly.type
_entity_poly.pdbx_seq_one_letter_code
_entity_poly.pdbx_strand_id
1 'polypeptide(L)'
;MDPSNTPPMDPSILLAAFASFFHQHFPPANLLPASSASLSGPGVPPSQPAPASDGAPAARATSYVSPRTALAGIPPSARGHPNVTTSLGPTPTPSRYQPFLGTSSLAVPMAGNSNQPRLSGQRRSRSRDRPSRSEVSEANQGRNQAMEAHFPCTPSLPLRQGRRSRGRAAGTPTLPVTDTSPVSVFTTDPTSGEQLIRLDIHVYLPTPTNSQLHLVSSLADSFEGFLRDHHLLFEYHLPADTKIVDLVHQISTDMIASDTKWAFAEPSSALRQHLRRHEILHLQLLGLVNKGLPRRDGCIGLRPQPIESSLTLRDLFSRRNAHIFAKPYMCIRRSRLILNFLVASAGITGLASLQPSHHLRLQQDRRPRRHSCLPSLMHSLFSAKNEAKKDMRYWTPPDCFSDGETEDEIEVEDSLFTDDDVENILGREIPNRHATAQAGPSGQAGPSGQLGFLFTLTLTVIPVSSDPQTFSCTPLWASEWVPTGGQYGDVYRAGSDFAEGVFAKACRVPIDLAITGRDVMGLAHNLIAAIKSAVAINDFTQILSPRRTFNISQGDGNFLSTGEGVEREVIFAAFSEFSSHAGSWFLPRFDSRCSIATTMSLAASPMVNAHRRDSLAILGCLTALMLIHGLAPEPLSPALLQYIANACDIRSLNREFVSSLQSRDLAQHEALAIDMLYAALIGPHPVSHTELQAFIAGFKMPCRSGFEFTEVLRSSPGGSASFFIRLWTSVIHDFSSLQSHMSVIFLNRPTLERLVGPGVTNPILDISLFNMLCDFLQGTGVPCPGLFDEAKPGLSPLIPFDEIDSPAFRSRALCWAATGSPHVEFDEDKQVMVHFVDDQDNSYCRDPAARLALMKIGTIMFQSCFRTARIPVLHIIDLCSRSYPARDAAGNAVEPHTLQQALHSWLLIDILTGIGNHTML
;
A
#
# COMPACT_ATOMS: atom_id res chain seq x y z
N MET A 1 5.68 1.83 56.67
CA MET A 1 6.26 3.18 56.75
C MET A 1 5.27 4.13 56.12
N ASP A 2 4.90 5.19 56.85
CA ASP A 2 3.83 6.13 56.53
C ASP A 2 4.31 7.17 55.49
N PRO A 3 3.66 7.31 54.32
CA PRO A 3 4.14 8.16 53.22
C PRO A 3 3.82 9.66 53.40
N SER A 4 3.41 10.08 54.59
CA SER A 4 2.93 11.45 54.86
C SER A 4 4.02 12.45 55.30
N ASN A 5 5.32 12.10 55.23
CA ASN A 5 6.36 12.90 55.89
C ASN A 5 7.65 13.15 55.06
N THR A 6 7.51 13.42 53.76
CA THR A 6 8.61 14.00 52.96
C THR A 6 8.43 15.53 52.83
N PRO A 7 9.42 16.34 53.24
CA PRO A 7 9.35 17.78 53.04
C PRO A 7 9.48 18.14 51.54
N PRO A 8 8.79 19.18 51.07
CA PRO A 8 8.85 19.59 49.67
C PRO A 8 10.28 20.08 49.32
N MET A 9 10.86 19.53 48.25
CA MET A 9 12.14 19.98 47.71
C MET A 9 12.02 21.39 47.13
N ASP A 10 13.02 22.22 47.43
CA ASP A 10 13.15 23.58 46.91
C ASP A 10 13.49 23.56 45.40
N PRO A 11 12.62 24.12 44.53
CA PRO A 11 12.81 24.12 43.08
C PRO A 11 14.07 24.88 42.62
N SER A 12 14.65 25.74 43.46
CA SER A 12 15.90 26.42 43.13
C SER A 12 17.12 25.48 43.09
N ILE A 13 17.08 24.36 43.83
CA ILE A 13 18.14 23.34 43.83
C ILE A 13 18.09 22.51 42.54
N LEU A 14 16.89 22.20 42.03
CA LEU A 14 16.70 21.53 40.75
C LEU A 14 17.17 22.40 39.58
N LEU A 15 16.90 23.70 39.62
CA LEU A 15 17.34 24.64 38.57
C LEU A 15 18.87 24.78 38.54
N ALA A 16 19.52 24.79 39.71
CA ALA A 16 20.98 24.86 39.82
C ALA A 16 21.66 23.55 39.35
N ALA A 17 21.08 22.39 39.67
CA ALA A 17 21.56 21.10 39.17
C ALA A 17 21.42 20.98 37.65
N PHE A 18 20.32 21.48 37.08
CA PHE A 18 20.10 21.49 35.63
C PHE A 18 21.06 22.44 34.90
N ALA A 19 21.32 23.62 35.45
CA ALA A 19 22.28 24.58 34.88
C ALA A 19 23.72 24.04 34.93
N SER A 20 24.10 23.35 36.01
CA SER A 20 25.42 22.73 36.14
C SER A 20 25.61 21.55 35.16
N PHE A 21 24.55 20.76 34.93
CA PHE A 21 24.57 19.66 33.95
C PHE A 21 24.71 20.18 32.51
N PHE A 22 24.00 21.25 32.16
CA PHE A 22 24.06 21.84 30.81
C PHE A 22 25.43 22.46 30.50
N HIS A 23 26.07 23.07 31.50
CA HIS A 23 27.39 23.69 31.30
C HIS A 23 28.54 22.68 31.20
N GLN A 24 28.40 21.48 31.80
CA GLN A 24 29.39 20.41 31.73
C GLN A 24 29.35 19.62 30.41
N HIS A 25 28.19 19.53 29.76
CA HIS A 25 28.03 18.67 28.58
C HIS A 25 27.98 19.40 27.24
N PHE A 26 27.89 20.74 27.23
CA PHE A 26 27.84 21.54 26.00
C PHE A 26 28.73 22.78 26.07
N PRO A 27 30.05 22.68 25.77
CA PRO A 27 30.88 23.87 25.59
C PRO A 27 30.47 24.59 24.28
N PRO A 28 30.27 25.91 24.29
CA PRO A 28 29.82 26.64 23.11
C PRO A 28 30.92 26.68 22.04
N ALA A 29 30.55 26.29 20.82
CA ALA A 29 31.40 26.40 19.65
C ALA A 29 31.56 27.86 19.20
N ASN A 30 32.80 28.23 18.91
CA ASN A 30 33.21 29.55 18.40
C ASN A 30 32.45 29.94 17.12
N LEU A 31 31.68 31.03 17.18
CA LEU A 31 31.23 31.77 16.00
C LEU A 31 31.74 33.21 16.10
N LEU A 32 32.54 33.61 15.11
CA LEU A 32 33.00 34.97 14.87
C LEU A 32 31.86 35.85 14.31
N PRO A 33 31.94 37.18 14.46
CA PRO A 33 30.77 38.03 14.63
C PRO A 33 30.22 38.60 13.31
N ALA A 34 28.89 38.67 13.20
CA ALA A 34 28.20 39.50 12.23
C ALA A 34 27.97 40.90 12.80
N SER A 35 28.43 41.89 12.06
CA SER A 35 28.37 43.31 12.37
C SER A 35 26.95 43.85 12.35
N SER A 36 26.61 44.58 13.41
CA SER A 36 25.44 45.41 13.60
C SER A 36 25.41 46.63 12.68
N ALA A 37 24.25 46.95 12.09
CA ALA A 37 23.88 48.32 11.78
C ALA A 37 22.35 48.50 11.82
N SER A 38 21.93 49.30 12.80
CA SER A 38 20.61 49.91 12.96
C SER A 38 20.36 51.01 11.93
N LEU A 39 19.09 51.24 11.52
CA LEU A 39 18.37 52.52 11.71
C LEU A 39 17.08 52.64 10.85
N SER A 40 16.03 53.11 11.54
CA SER A 40 14.96 54.06 11.14
C SER A 40 14.00 53.77 9.97
N GLY A 41 12.72 54.02 10.23
CA GLY A 41 11.57 53.85 9.32
C GLY A 41 11.30 54.99 8.32
N PRO A 42 10.03 55.37 8.07
CA PRO A 42 9.37 55.14 6.78
C PRO A 42 9.21 56.41 5.92
N GLY A 43 9.14 56.24 4.59
CA GLY A 43 8.81 57.32 3.65
C GLY A 43 8.36 56.80 2.27
N VAL A 44 7.20 57.29 1.82
CA VAL A 44 6.53 57.06 0.52
C VAL A 44 6.58 58.40 -0.27
N PRO A 45 6.27 58.45 -1.59
CA PRO A 45 7.04 58.14 -2.80
C PRO A 45 7.51 59.44 -3.53
N PRO A 46 8.04 59.41 -4.79
CA PRO A 46 7.14 59.75 -5.91
C PRO A 46 7.50 59.19 -7.33
N SER A 47 6.44 59.15 -8.16
CA SER A 47 6.31 59.51 -9.60
C SER A 47 7.09 58.81 -10.73
N GLN A 48 6.31 58.31 -11.70
CA GLN A 48 6.64 58.00 -13.10
C GLN A 48 7.26 59.18 -13.87
N PRO A 49 7.86 58.93 -15.06
CA PRO A 49 7.08 59.16 -16.30
C PRO A 49 7.33 58.15 -17.44
N ALA A 50 6.34 58.04 -18.32
CA ALA A 50 6.43 57.63 -19.74
C ALA A 50 5.84 58.82 -20.58
N PRO A 51 5.69 58.81 -21.93
CA PRO A 51 6.23 57.96 -23.02
C PRO A 51 6.75 58.78 -24.26
N ALA A 52 7.34 58.11 -25.27
CA ALA A 52 7.38 58.50 -26.72
C ALA A 52 8.13 57.38 -27.50
N SER A 53 7.54 56.57 -28.39
CA SER A 53 6.98 56.78 -29.74
C SER A 53 8.02 56.81 -30.89
N ASP A 54 7.72 55.97 -31.90
CA ASP A 54 8.08 55.99 -33.33
C ASP A 54 9.34 55.31 -33.87
N GLY A 55 9.12 54.47 -34.91
CA GLY A 55 10.06 54.27 -36.01
C GLY A 55 10.27 52.84 -36.52
N ALA A 56 9.40 52.36 -37.42
CA ALA A 56 9.73 51.36 -38.46
C ALA A 56 9.72 52.06 -39.83
N PRO A 57 10.08 51.47 -41.00
CA PRO A 57 10.74 50.18 -41.31
C PRO A 57 11.89 50.30 -42.36
N ALA A 58 12.67 49.24 -42.61
CA ALA A 58 13.19 48.86 -43.95
C ALA A 58 14.07 47.58 -43.95
N ALA A 59 14.02 46.89 -45.09
CA ALA A 59 14.49 45.54 -45.42
C ALA A 59 16.00 45.37 -45.64
N ARG A 60 16.53 44.14 -45.48
CA ARG A 60 17.15 43.34 -46.56
C ARG A 60 17.61 41.94 -46.12
N ALA A 61 17.57 41.05 -47.10
CA ALA A 61 17.88 39.62 -47.08
C ALA A 61 19.37 39.29 -46.95
N THR A 62 19.69 38.08 -46.45
CA THR A 62 20.73 37.21 -47.00
C THR A 62 20.52 35.74 -46.61
N SER A 63 20.57 34.91 -47.64
CA SER A 63 20.66 33.44 -47.68
C SER A 63 21.97 32.89 -47.12
N TYR A 64 21.95 31.69 -46.52
CA TYR A 64 23.14 30.82 -46.43
C TYR A 64 22.81 29.35 -46.72
N VAL A 65 23.71 28.75 -47.48
CA VAL A 65 23.65 27.45 -48.18
C VAL A 65 24.53 26.42 -47.47
N SER A 66 24.14 25.14 -47.55
CA SER A 66 24.86 23.94 -47.09
C SER A 66 26.24 23.74 -47.71
N PRO A 67 27.03 22.79 -47.17
CA PRO A 67 27.81 21.93 -48.05
C PRO A 67 27.74 20.43 -47.70
N ARG A 68 28.02 19.63 -48.73
CA ARG A 68 27.99 18.16 -48.81
C ARG A 68 29.20 17.73 -49.67
N THR A 69 29.99 16.73 -49.25
CA THR A 69 30.92 15.81 -50.01
C THR A 69 32.05 15.34 -49.06
N ALA A 70 32.78 14.23 -49.17
CA ALA A 70 32.67 12.88 -49.79
C ALA A 70 33.93 12.05 -49.40
N LEU A 71 33.78 10.72 -49.31
CA LEU A 71 34.69 9.61 -49.71
C LEU A 71 36.21 9.51 -49.36
N ALA A 72 36.57 8.26 -48.95
CA ALA A 72 37.70 7.39 -49.36
C ALA A 72 38.90 7.15 -48.40
N GLY A 73 39.33 5.87 -48.31
CA GLY A 73 40.74 5.48 -48.11
C GLY A 73 41.06 4.30 -47.16
N ILE A 74 41.30 3.11 -47.71
CA ILE A 74 41.95 1.90 -47.11
C ILE A 74 43.50 2.08 -47.22
N PRO A 75 44.39 1.48 -46.37
CA PRO A 75 45.17 0.26 -46.74
C PRO A 75 45.70 -0.57 -45.49
N PRO A 76 46.68 -1.51 -45.60
CA PRO A 76 46.46 -2.94 -45.86
C PRO A 76 47.16 -3.93 -44.89
N SER A 77 46.89 -5.23 -45.11
CA SER A 77 47.44 -6.43 -44.45
C SER A 77 48.95 -6.69 -44.67
N ALA A 78 49.63 -7.33 -43.70
CA ALA A 78 50.77 -8.21 -43.97
C ALA A 78 51.04 -9.24 -42.85
N ARG A 79 51.47 -10.42 -43.31
CA ARG A 79 51.74 -11.70 -42.63
C ARG A 79 53.02 -11.71 -41.79
N GLY A 80 53.15 -12.67 -40.86
CA GLY A 80 54.47 -13.18 -40.46
C GLY A 80 54.51 -14.01 -39.17
N HIS A 81 54.34 -15.33 -39.27
CA HIS A 81 54.91 -16.34 -38.35
C HIS A 81 56.46 -16.32 -38.45
N PRO A 82 57.24 -16.75 -37.43
CA PRO A 82 57.41 -18.19 -37.16
C PRO A 82 57.57 -18.62 -35.69
N ASN A 83 57.41 -19.94 -35.55
CA ASN A 83 57.60 -20.83 -34.41
C ASN A 83 59.03 -20.81 -33.83
N VAL A 84 59.22 -21.37 -32.61
CA VAL A 84 59.96 -22.63 -32.35
C VAL A 84 60.53 -22.70 -30.90
N THR A 85 59.99 -23.68 -30.14
CA THR A 85 60.57 -24.60 -29.11
C THR A 85 61.11 -24.19 -27.72
N THR A 86 60.53 -24.89 -26.71
CA THR A 86 61.12 -25.69 -25.58
C THR A 86 62.13 -25.02 -24.63
N SER A 87 62.15 -25.23 -23.30
CA SER A 87 61.96 -26.45 -22.51
C SER A 87 61.97 -26.17 -20.98
N LEU A 88 61.36 -27.08 -20.21
CA LEU A 88 61.70 -27.55 -18.83
C LEU A 88 61.53 -26.62 -17.59
N GLY A 89 60.75 -27.11 -16.61
CA GLY A 89 60.49 -26.51 -15.27
C GLY A 89 61.58 -26.83 -14.23
N PRO A 90 61.29 -27.04 -12.92
CA PRO A 90 60.08 -26.74 -12.13
C PRO A 90 60.37 -26.07 -10.74
N THR A 91 59.29 -25.85 -9.97
CA THR A 91 59.13 -25.78 -8.49
C THR A 91 58.78 -24.43 -7.82
N PRO A 92 57.88 -24.45 -6.80
CA PRO A 92 57.18 -23.26 -6.32
C PRO A 92 57.50 -22.91 -4.85
N THR A 93 57.37 -21.65 -4.48
CA THR A 93 57.11 -21.23 -3.09
C THR A 93 56.06 -20.10 -3.06
N PRO A 94 55.17 -20.06 -2.05
CA PRO A 94 53.93 -19.29 -2.11
C PRO A 94 54.09 -17.88 -1.52
N SER A 95 53.61 -16.88 -2.25
CA SER A 95 53.48 -15.50 -1.78
C SER A 95 52.07 -15.22 -1.24
N ARG A 96 52.07 -14.57 -0.07
CA ARG A 96 50.96 -13.85 0.55
C ARG A 96 50.35 -12.85 -0.43
N TYR A 97 49.04 -12.70 -0.43
CA TYR A 97 48.35 -11.51 -0.92
C TYR A 97 47.36 -11.00 0.13
N GLN A 98 47.60 -9.75 0.56
CA GLN A 98 46.59 -8.86 1.15
C GLN A 98 45.75 -8.24 0.02
N PRO A 99 44.48 -7.86 0.29
CA PRO A 99 43.61 -7.26 -0.71
C PRO A 99 43.78 -5.73 -0.79
N PHE A 100 43.78 -5.24 -2.03
CA PHE A 100 43.74 -3.81 -2.37
C PHE A 100 42.29 -3.35 -2.56
N LEU A 101 41.97 -2.21 -1.95
CA LEU A 101 40.81 -1.37 -2.20
C LEU A 101 40.82 -0.83 -3.64
N GLY A 102 39.63 -0.77 -4.26
CA GLY A 102 39.41 -0.15 -5.56
C GLY A 102 38.06 0.55 -5.59
N THR A 103 38.11 1.88 -5.53
CA THR A 103 37.01 2.83 -5.64
C THR A 103 36.54 3.03 -7.09
N SER A 104 35.28 3.49 -7.21
CA SER A 104 34.78 4.48 -8.18
C SER A 104 33.90 4.03 -9.36
N SER A 105 32.77 4.75 -9.42
CA SER A 105 32.22 5.48 -10.58
C SER A 105 31.09 4.87 -11.43
N LEU A 106 30.00 5.65 -11.40
CA LEU A 106 28.83 5.71 -12.26
C LEU A 106 29.18 5.92 -13.74
N ALA A 107 28.57 5.15 -14.62
CA ALA A 107 28.19 5.59 -15.97
C ALA A 107 27.04 4.72 -16.50
N VAL A 108 25.91 5.38 -16.80
CA VAL A 108 24.77 4.82 -17.55
C VAL A 108 25.09 4.86 -19.04
N PRO A 109 24.69 3.85 -19.83
CA PRO A 109 24.13 4.15 -21.13
C PRO A 109 22.80 3.42 -21.41
N MET A 110 21.93 4.14 -22.12
CA MET A 110 20.64 3.65 -22.61
C MET A 110 20.76 2.69 -23.80
N ALA A 111 19.76 1.80 -23.87
CA ALA A 111 19.16 1.15 -25.05
C ALA A 111 20.04 0.34 -26.03
N GLY A 112 19.76 -0.96 -26.11
CA GLY A 112 20.18 -1.82 -27.21
C GLY A 112 19.61 -3.23 -27.13
N ASN A 113 18.62 -3.53 -27.98
CA ASN A 113 18.16 -4.88 -28.30
C ASN A 113 19.32 -5.76 -28.80
N SER A 114 19.58 -6.91 -28.17
CA SER A 114 19.99 -8.14 -28.89
C SER A 114 20.23 -9.33 -27.95
N ASN A 115 19.53 -10.43 -28.25
CA ASN A 115 19.97 -11.82 -28.30
C ASN A 115 20.86 -12.39 -27.17
N GLN A 116 20.26 -13.34 -26.43
CA GLN A 116 20.96 -14.33 -25.63
C GLN A 116 21.98 -15.14 -26.47
N PRO A 117 23.19 -15.39 -25.94
CA PRO A 117 23.98 -16.54 -26.34
C PRO A 117 23.77 -17.69 -25.34
N ARG A 118 23.14 -18.77 -25.82
CA ARG A 118 23.39 -20.11 -25.28
C ARG A 118 24.83 -20.48 -25.66
N LEU A 119 25.67 -20.79 -24.67
CA LEU A 119 26.89 -21.54 -24.91
C LEU A 119 26.89 -22.84 -24.10
N SER A 120 27.19 -23.87 -24.88
CA SER A 120 27.36 -25.26 -24.60
C SER A 120 28.63 -25.57 -23.82
N GLY A 121 28.53 -26.56 -22.94
CA GLY A 121 29.50 -27.64 -22.81
C GLY A 121 30.72 -27.37 -21.92
N GLN A 122 30.89 -28.20 -20.90
CA GLN A 122 31.97 -29.19 -20.90
C GLN A 122 31.82 -30.17 -19.74
N ARG A 123 31.56 -31.43 -20.10
CA ARG A 123 31.87 -32.60 -19.29
C ARG A 123 33.38 -32.63 -19.05
N ARG A 124 33.82 -32.76 -17.80
CA ARG A 124 35.06 -33.45 -17.46
C ARG A 124 34.85 -34.36 -16.26
N SER A 125 34.81 -35.64 -16.59
CA SER A 125 35.02 -36.76 -15.70
C SER A 125 36.41 -36.68 -15.07
N ARG A 126 36.52 -36.88 -13.75
CA ARG A 126 37.73 -37.41 -13.12
C ARG A 126 37.35 -38.38 -12.02
N SER A 127 37.71 -39.64 -12.27
CA SER A 127 37.89 -40.67 -11.24
C SER A 127 39.23 -40.44 -10.54
N ARG A 128 39.27 -40.67 -9.23
CA ARG A 128 40.13 -41.70 -8.61
C ARG A 128 40.05 -41.67 -7.08
N ASP A 129 39.97 -42.90 -6.56
CA ASP A 129 40.58 -43.45 -5.36
C ASP A 129 40.05 -43.01 -3.98
N ARG A 130 39.17 -43.87 -3.44
CA ARG A 130 38.92 -44.08 -2.00
C ARG A 130 39.44 -45.48 -1.64
N PRO A 131 40.24 -45.65 -0.56
CA PRO A 131 40.55 -46.97 -0.04
C PRO A 131 39.42 -47.50 0.85
N SER A 132 39.49 -48.81 1.03
CA SER A 132 38.50 -49.74 1.56
C SER A 132 38.60 -49.95 3.08
N ARG A 133 37.60 -50.71 3.58
CA ARG A 133 37.46 -51.39 4.88
C ARG A 133 37.06 -50.51 6.07
N SER A 134 36.14 -50.92 6.97
CA SER A 134 35.40 -52.18 7.12
C SER A 134 34.37 -52.03 8.25
N GLU A 135 33.32 -52.86 8.17
CA GLU A 135 32.56 -53.47 9.29
C GLU A 135 31.28 -52.80 9.86
N VAL A 136 30.17 -53.52 9.58
CA VAL A 136 29.08 -53.95 10.49
C VAL A 136 28.06 -52.90 10.94
N SER A 137 26.85 -52.97 10.38
CA SER A 137 25.72 -53.58 11.09
C SER A 137 24.49 -53.70 10.18
N GLU A 138 24.09 -54.95 9.95
CA GLU A 138 22.84 -55.35 9.34
C GLU A 138 21.67 -55.07 10.30
N ALA A 139 20.66 -54.34 9.84
CA ALA A 139 19.25 -54.54 10.19
C ALA A 139 18.40 -53.63 9.29
N ASN A 140 17.34 -54.18 8.68
CA ASN A 140 16.29 -53.50 7.91
C ASN A 140 16.41 -53.46 6.37
N GLN A 141 16.97 -54.49 5.73
CA GLN A 141 16.59 -54.83 4.35
C GLN A 141 15.53 -55.93 4.35
N GLY A 142 14.27 -55.51 4.43
CA GLY A 142 13.15 -56.45 4.37
C GLY A 142 11.79 -55.78 4.36
N ARG A 143 11.55 -54.78 3.50
CA ARG A 143 10.18 -54.27 3.32
C ARG A 143 9.79 -53.60 1.99
N ASN A 144 10.67 -53.52 0.99
CA ASN A 144 10.34 -52.81 -0.27
C ASN A 144 10.41 -53.66 -1.56
N GLN A 145 10.13 -54.97 -1.49
CA GLN A 145 10.09 -55.85 -2.69
C GLN A 145 8.71 -56.44 -3.03
N ALA A 146 7.62 -55.74 -2.71
CA ALA A 146 6.31 -56.16 -3.21
C ALA A 146 5.37 -54.96 -3.41
N MET A 147 5.48 -54.28 -4.55
CA MET A 147 4.37 -53.66 -5.29
C MET A 147 4.90 -52.88 -6.53
N GLU A 148 5.49 -53.58 -7.49
CA GLU A 148 5.58 -53.10 -8.88
C GLU A 148 5.36 -54.28 -9.82
N ALA A 149 4.11 -54.65 -10.03
CA ALA A 149 3.70 -55.49 -11.15
C ALA A 149 2.31 -55.07 -11.64
N HIS A 150 2.21 -54.87 -12.95
CA HIS A 150 1.03 -54.58 -13.79
C HIS A 150 0.69 -53.13 -14.12
N PHE A 151 1.33 -52.60 -15.17
CA PHE A 151 0.63 -51.86 -16.23
C PHE A 151 1.24 -52.19 -17.60
N PRO A 152 0.43 -52.29 -18.68
CA PRO A 152 0.85 -52.84 -19.97
C PRO A 152 1.60 -51.82 -20.85
N CYS A 153 2.54 -52.35 -21.65
CA CYS A 153 3.32 -51.63 -22.66
C CYS A 153 2.45 -50.90 -23.69
N THR A 154 2.67 -49.59 -23.84
CA THR A 154 2.26 -48.81 -25.02
C THR A 154 3.35 -48.89 -26.11
N PRO A 155 2.97 -48.94 -27.40
CA PRO A 155 3.91 -49.13 -28.52
C PRO A 155 4.78 -47.89 -28.77
N SER A 156 6.04 -48.14 -29.13
CA SER A 156 7.05 -47.14 -29.47
C SER A 156 6.71 -46.44 -30.79
N LEU A 157 6.57 -45.12 -30.74
CA LEU A 157 6.47 -44.26 -31.93
C LEU A 157 7.86 -44.00 -32.54
N PRO A 158 7.97 -43.90 -33.88
CA PRO A 158 9.25 -43.77 -34.57
C PRO A 158 9.90 -42.39 -34.40
N LEU A 159 11.24 -42.41 -34.43
CA LEU A 159 12.15 -41.27 -34.36
C LEU A 159 11.79 -40.15 -35.35
N ARG A 160 11.56 -38.96 -34.80
CA ARG A 160 11.27 -37.70 -35.52
C ARG A 160 12.48 -37.28 -36.37
N GLN A 161 12.43 -37.61 -37.65
CA GLN A 161 13.28 -37.02 -38.69
C GLN A 161 12.89 -35.56 -38.97
N GLY A 162 13.91 -34.73 -39.26
CA GLY A 162 13.78 -33.60 -40.18
C GLY A 162 13.13 -32.32 -39.65
N ARG A 163 13.97 -31.37 -39.23
CA ARG A 163 13.63 -29.95 -39.09
C ARG A 163 13.22 -29.40 -40.46
N ARG A 164 11.91 -29.29 -40.74
CA ARG A 164 11.41 -28.56 -41.92
C ARG A 164 11.58 -27.05 -41.69
N SER A 165 12.29 -26.40 -42.61
CA SER A 165 12.32 -24.95 -42.76
C SER A 165 10.90 -24.45 -43.03
N ARG A 166 10.42 -23.48 -42.24
CA ARG A 166 9.19 -22.74 -42.55
C ARG A 166 9.49 -21.81 -43.72
N GLY A 167 8.84 -22.04 -44.86
CA GLY A 167 8.86 -21.12 -46.00
C GLY A 167 8.24 -19.77 -45.66
N ARG A 168 8.66 -18.74 -46.40
CA ARG A 168 8.14 -17.37 -46.35
C ARG A 168 6.61 -17.39 -46.54
N ALA A 169 5.87 -16.77 -45.62
CA ALA A 169 4.42 -16.63 -45.76
C ALA A 169 4.10 -15.88 -47.06
N ALA A 170 3.24 -16.45 -47.90
CA ALA A 170 2.69 -15.77 -49.06
C ALA A 170 1.92 -14.53 -48.56
N GLY A 171 2.20 -13.36 -49.15
CA GLY A 171 1.48 -12.13 -48.86
C GLY A 171 -0.01 -12.33 -49.13
N THR A 172 -0.85 -11.96 -48.16
CA THR A 172 -2.31 -11.97 -48.32
C THR A 172 -2.68 -11.13 -49.54
N PRO A 173 -3.55 -11.62 -50.45
CA PRO A 173 -3.99 -10.84 -51.60
C PRO A 173 -4.73 -9.59 -51.10
N THR A 174 -4.14 -8.42 -51.33
CA THR A 174 -4.78 -7.13 -51.06
C THR A 174 -5.82 -6.88 -52.15
N LEU A 175 -7.10 -6.85 -51.77
CA LEU A 175 -8.16 -6.35 -52.64
C LEU A 175 -7.85 -4.89 -53.01
N PRO A 176 -8.10 -4.47 -54.27
CA PRO A 176 -7.92 -3.08 -54.67
C PRO A 176 -8.84 -2.19 -53.82
N VAL A 177 -8.24 -1.39 -52.95
CA VAL A 177 -8.95 -0.35 -52.20
C VAL A 177 -9.34 0.71 -53.23
N THR A 178 -10.64 0.85 -53.49
CA THR A 178 -11.18 1.97 -54.25
C THR A 178 -10.89 3.24 -53.46
N ASP A 179 -9.94 4.02 -53.95
CA ASP A 179 -9.52 5.30 -53.37
C ASP A 179 -10.70 6.27 -53.49
N THR A 180 -11.53 6.31 -52.44
CA THR A 180 -12.62 7.28 -52.33
C THR A 180 -11.98 8.63 -52.07
N SER A 181 -11.75 9.36 -53.15
CA SER A 181 -11.11 10.66 -53.12
C SER A 181 -11.84 11.59 -52.12
N PRO A 182 -11.13 12.19 -51.13
CA PRO A 182 -11.69 13.10 -50.13
C PRO A 182 -12.24 14.42 -50.70
N VAL A 183 -12.28 14.57 -52.03
CA VAL A 183 -12.72 15.77 -52.76
C VAL A 183 -14.18 16.13 -52.49
N SER A 184 -15.02 15.22 -51.99
CA SER A 184 -16.45 15.48 -51.79
C SER A 184 -16.81 16.37 -50.58
N VAL A 185 -15.88 16.65 -49.65
CA VAL A 185 -16.18 17.44 -48.43
C VAL A 185 -15.97 18.93 -48.64
N PHE A 186 -15.10 19.30 -49.58
CA PHE A 186 -14.79 20.70 -49.89
C PHE A 186 -15.80 21.25 -50.88
N THR A 187 -16.48 22.32 -50.49
CA THR A 187 -17.34 23.11 -51.37
C THR A 187 -16.69 24.47 -51.60
N THR A 188 -16.68 24.97 -52.83
CA THR A 188 -16.23 26.34 -53.08
C THR A 188 -17.44 27.26 -52.91
N ASP A 189 -17.32 28.27 -52.05
CA ASP A 189 -18.34 29.30 -51.93
C ASP A 189 -18.42 30.06 -53.27
N PRO A 190 -19.59 30.10 -53.93
CA PRO A 190 -19.73 30.78 -55.22
C PRO A 190 -19.47 32.28 -55.15
N THR A 191 -19.55 32.90 -53.97
CA THR A 191 -19.41 34.35 -53.81
C THR A 191 -17.98 34.79 -53.48
N SER A 192 -17.35 34.14 -52.50
CA SER A 192 -16.00 34.47 -52.05
C SER A 192 -14.90 33.71 -52.80
N GLY A 193 -15.24 32.58 -53.44
CA GLY A 193 -14.27 31.65 -54.01
C GLY A 193 -13.49 30.86 -52.96
N GLU A 194 -13.80 31.04 -51.67
CA GLU A 194 -13.13 30.33 -50.58
C GLU A 194 -13.56 28.86 -50.52
N GLN A 195 -12.62 27.99 -50.14
CA GLN A 195 -12.93 26.58 -49.91
C GLN A 195 -13.55 26.42 -48.52
N LEU A 196 -14.85 26.13 -48.50
CA LEU A 196 -15.61 25.79 -47.31
C LEU A 196 -15.60 24.27 -47.09
N ILE A 197 -15.64 23.87 -45.83
CA ILE A 197 -15.77 22.48 -45.38
C ILE A 197 -17.11 22.36 -44.65
N ARG A 198 -17.90 21.35 -45.03
CA ARG A 198 -19.14 21.00 -44.32
C ARG A 198 -18.82 20.05 -43.19
N LEU A 199 -19.19 20.42 -41.97
CA LEU A 199 -18.88 19.70 -40.74
C LEU A 199 -20.14 19.25 -40.01
N ASP A 200 -20.09 18.04 -39.48
CA ASP A 200 -21.00 17.56 -38.43
C ASP A 200 -20.18 17.35 -37.16
N ILE A 201 -20.52 18.06 -36.09
CA ILE A 201 -19.78 18.05 -34.82
C ILE A 201 -20.56 17.23 -33.81
N HIS A 202 -19.94 16.15 -33.34
CA HIS A 202 -20.49 15.27 -32.31
C HIS A 202 -19.81 15.57 -30.98
N VAL A 203 -20.55 16.08 -29.99
CA VAL A 203 -20.02 16.36 -28.66
C VAL A 203 -20.38 15.24 -27.67
N TYR A 204 -19.38 14.52 -27.21
CA TYR A 204 -19.50 13.49 -26.18
C TYR A 204 -19.41 14.14 -24.79
N LEU A 205 -20.30 13.72 -23.89
CA LEU A 205 -20.24 14.02 -22.46
C LEU A 205 -19.15 13.15 -21.77
N PRO A 206 -18.59 13.59 -20.63
CA PRO A 206 -17.51 12.86 -19.96
C PRO A 206 -17.99 11.51 -19.43
N THR A 207 -17.13 10.49 -19.48
CA THR A 207 -17.42 9.17 -18.89
C THR A 207 -17.11 9.21 -17.38
N PRO A 208 -18.00 8.73 -16.50
CA PRO A 208 -17.74 8.69 -15.05
C PRO A 208 -16.62 7.69 -14.68
N THR A 209 -16.38 6.72 -15.55
CA THR A 209 -15.23 5.83 -15.50
C THR A 209 -14.23 6.30 -16.57
N ASN A 210 -12.92 6.18 -16.35
CA ASN A 210 -11.89 6.40 -17.40
C ASN A 210 -11.96 5.33 -18.52
N SER A 211 -13.17 4.93 -18.92
CA SER A 211 -13.44 3.99 -19.98
C SER A 211 -13.11 4.61 -21.32
N GLN A 212 -12.60 3.77 -22.21
CA GLN A 212 -12.29 4.19 -23.56
C GLN A 212 -13.58 4.56 -24.29
N LEU A 213 -13.66 5.75 -24.85
CA LEU A 213 -14.77 6.15 -25.70
C LEU A 213 -14.79 5.30 -26.96
N HIS A 214 -15.98 5.02 -27.48
CA HIS A 214 -16.17 4.26 -28.71
C HIS A 214 -17.04 5.05 -29.68
N LEU A 215 -16.73 4.94 -30.97
CA LEU A 215 -17.61 5.40 -32.02
C LEU A 215 -18.86 4.51 -32.04
N VAL A 216 -20.03 5.10 -31.85
CA VAL A 216 -21.31 4.39 -31.78
C VAL A 216 -21.82 4.14 -33.20
N SER A 217 -21.33 3.06 -33.84
CA SER A 217 -21.71 2.74 -35.23
C SER A 217 -22.99 1.90 -35.35
N SER A 218 -23.27 1.01 -34.39
CA SER A 218 -24.42 0.10 -34.42
C SER A 218 -25.76 0.78 -34.09
N LEU A 219 -25.70 1.90 -33.34
CA LEU A 219 -26.85 2.70 -32.92
C LEU A 219 -26.71 4.16 -33.40
N ALA A 220 -26.07 4.36 -34.56
CA ALA A 220 -25.69 5.69 -35.04
C ALA A 220 -26.88 6.65 -35.09
N ASP A 221 -28.04 6.21 -35.61
CA ASP A 221 -29.21 7.09 -35.75
C ASP A 221 -29.85 7.45 -34.40
N SER A 222 -29.88 6.51 -33.44
CA SER A 222 -30.36 6.77 -32.08
C SER A 222 -29.41 7.66 -31.30
N PHE A 223 -28.10 7.48 -31.49
CA PHE A 223 -27.07 8.31 -30.89
C PHE A 223 -27.11 9.74 -31.43
N GLU A 224 -27.18 9.91 -32.76
CA GLU A 224 -27.37 11.21 -33.39
C GLU A 224 -28.69 11.87 -32.97
N GLY A 225 -29.76 11.09 -32.78
CA GLY A 225 -31.01 11.56 -32.22
C GLY A 225 -30.82 12.13 -30.81
N PHE A 226 -30.19 11.38 -29.91
CA PHE A 226 -29.87 11.84 -28.56
C PHE A 226 -29.02 13.11 -28.55
N LEU A 227 -27.97 13.17 -29.39
CA LEU A 227 -27.13 14.36 -29.50
C LEU A 227 -27.93 15.57 -30.01
N ARG A 228 -28.82 15.38 -30.99
CA ARG A 228 -29.68 16.45 -31.51
C ARG A 228 -30.64 16.96 -30.44
N ASP A 229 -31.31 16.06 -29.73
CA ASP A 229 -32.31 16.40 -28.71
C ASP A 229 -31.70 17.14 -27.50
N HIS A 230 -30.40 16.98 -27.26
CA HIS A 230 -29.67 17.65 -26.17
C HIS A 230 -28.76 18.78 -26.65
N HIS A 231 -28.86 19.19 -27.92
CA HIS A 231 -28.03 20.24 -28.52
C HIS A 231 -26.51 19.96 -28.40
N LEU A 232 -26.11 18.73 -28.72
CA LEU A 232 -24.74 18.22 -28.76
C LEU A 232 -24.30 17.81 -30.18
N LEU A 233 -25.18 18.00 -31.18
CA LEU A 233 -24.91 17.81 -32.60
C LEU A 233 -24.99 19.16 -33.31
N PHE A 234 -23.88 19.63 -33.88
CA PHE A 234 -23.82 20.91 -34.59
C PHE A 234 -23.44 20.74 -36.05
N GLU A 235 -24.01 21.56 -36.91
CA GLU A 235 -23.75 21.56 -38.34
C GLU A 235 -23.08 22.90 -38.73
N TYR A 236 -21.86 22.85 -39.26
CA TYR A 236 -21.14 24.06 -39.67
C TYR A 236 -20.66 24.01 -41.11
N HIS A 237 -20.56 25.19 -41.72
CA HIS A 237 -19.99 25.41 -43.05
C HIS A 237 -18.90 26.48 -42.89
N LEU A 238 -17.64 26.06 -42.75
CA LEU A 238 -16.54 26.94 -42.34
C LEU A 238 -15.40 26.96 -43.36
N PRO A 239 -14.65 28.07 -43.49
CA PRO A 239 -13.42 28.11 -44.26
C PRO A 239 -12.43 27.04 -43.84
N ALA A 240 -11.75 26.42 -44.81
CA ALA A 240 -10.82 25.31 -44.56
C ALA A 240 -9.63 25.69 -43.66
N ASP A 241 -9.30 26.97 -43.57
CA ASP A 241 -8.23 27.53 -42.73
C ASP A 241 -8.71 27.90 -41.31
N THR A 242 -9.98 27.68 -40.97
CA THR A 242 -10.49 27.87 -39.61
C THR A 242 -9.68 27.03 -38.62
N LYS A 243 -9.19 27.65 -37.54
CA LYS A 243 -8.44 26.95 -36.50
C LYS A 243 -9.38 26.11 -35.65
N ILE A 244 -8.91 24.93 -35.23
CA ILE A 244 -9.68 24.05 -34.35
C ILE A 244 -9.99 24.72 -33.01
N VAL A 245 -9.09 25.57 -32.50
CA VAL A 245 -9.31 26.36 -31.29
C VAL A 245 -10.51 27.29 -31.43
N ASP A 246 -10.62 27.99 -32.56
CA ASP A 246 -11.72 28.93 -32.82
C ASP A 246 -13.05 28.17 -32.98
N LEU A 247 -13.02 27.02 -33.67
CA LEU A 247 -14.16 26.11 -33.76
C LEU A 247 -14.62 25.62 -32.38
N VAL A 248 -13.69 25.24 -31.47
CA VAL A 248 -14.04 24.81 -30.11
C VAL A 248 -14.72 25.93 -29.32
N HIS A 249 -14.23 27.16 -29.44
CA HIS A 249 -14.88 28.32 -28.80
C HIS A 249 -16.28 28.55 -29.36
N GLN A 250 -16.46 28.43 -30.67
CA GLN A 250 -17.77 28.55 -31.31
C GLN A 250 -18.74 27.47 -30.81
N ILE A 251 -18.34 26.19 -30.81
CA ILE A 251 -19.18 25.09 -30.31
C ILE A 251 -19.55 25.31 -28.83
N SER A 252 -18.59 25.72 -28.00
CA SER A 252 -18.84 25.97 -26.58
C SER A 252 -19.85 27.10 -26.37
N THR A 253 -19.76 28.16 -27.18
CA THR A 253 -20.70 29.28 -27.16
C THR A 253 -22.10 28.83 -27.58
N ASP A 254 -22.20 28.03 -28.64
CA ASP A 254 -23.47 27.49 -29.14
C ASP A 254 -24.10 26.51 -28.13
N MET A 255 -23.30 25.71 -27.43
CA MET A 255 -23.78 24.86 -26.32
C MET A 255 -24.36 25.68 -25.16
N ILE A 256 -23.70 26.77 -24.78
CA ILE A 256 -24.19 27.68 -23.71
C ILE A 256 -25.48 28.39 -24.15
N ALA A 257 -25.57 28.79 -25.42
CA ALA A 257 -26.72 29.49 -25.98
C ALA A 257 -27.91 28.57 -26.32
N SER A 258 -27.71 27.25 -26.37
CA SER A 258 -28.76 26.28 -26.68
C SER A 258 -29.89 26.24 -25.64
N ASP A 259 -31.02 25.62 -25.98
CA ASP A 259 -32.14 25.44 -25.05
C ASP A 259 -31.74 24.61 -23.82
N THR A 260 -30.74 23.74 -23.97
CA THR A 260 -30.14 22.99 -22.85
C THR A 260 -29.33 23.88 -21.91
N LYS A 261 -28.95 25.11 -22.31
CA LYS A 261 -28.15 26.06 -21.51
C LYS A 261 -26.99 25.40 -20.78
N TRP A 262 -26.14 24.69 -21.53
CA TRP A 262 -25.03 23.94 -20.96
C TRP A 262 -24.12 24.86 -20.14
N ALA A 263 -23.79 24.43 -18.92
CA ALA A 263 -22.84 25.12 -18.05
C ALA A 263 -21.62 24.22 -17.83
N PHE A 264 -20.45 24.72 -18.26
CA PHE A 264 -19.16 24.09 -18.04
C PHE A 264 -18.60 24.49 -16.67
N ALA A 265 -18.04 23.55 -15.91
CA ALA A 265 -17.28 23.94 -14.72
C ALA A 265 -16.06 24.75 -15.16
N GLU A 266 -15.90 25.94 -14.59
CA GLU A 266 -14.73 26.75 -14.84
C GLU A 266 -13.50 26.14 -14.14
N PRO A 267 -12.35 26.00 -14.82
CA PRO A 267 -11.11 25.67 -14.14
C PRO A 267 -10.79 26.78 -13.13
N SER A 268 -10.22 26.40 -11.98
CA SER A 268 -9.91 27.35 -10.91
C SER A 268 -9.09 28.53 -11.44
N SER A 269 -9.34 29.72 -10.89
CA SER A 269 -8.66 30.96 -11.29
C SER A 269 -7.13 30.86 -11.24
N ALA A 270 -6.59 30.07 -10.30
CA ALA A 270 -5.17 29.77 -10.19
C ALA A 270 -4.63 28.98 -11.40
N LEU A 271 -5.37 27.95 -11.86
CA LEU A 271 -4.95 27.12 -13.00
C LEU A 271 -4.97 27.91 -14.31
N ARG A 272 -5.94 28.83 -14.46
CA ARG A 272 -6.09 29.69 -15.64
C ARG A 272 -4.87 30.58 -15.93
N GLN A 273 -4.09 30.94 -14.92
CA GLN A 273 -2.91 31.80 -15.10
C GLN A 273 -1.70 31.06 -15.68
N HIS A 274 -1.62 29.75 -15.49
CA HIS A 274 -0.45 28.94 -15.89
C HIS A 274 -0.68 28.13 -17.16
N LEU A 275 -1.94 27.88 -17.53
CA LEU A 275 -2.28 27.15 -18.73
C LEU A 275 -2.31 28.06 -19.97
N ARG A 276 -1.84 27.52 -21.10
CA ARG A 276 -1.96 28.21 -22.39
C ARG A 276 -3.43 28.20 -22.83
N ARG A 277 -3.85 29.19 -23.63
CA ARG A 277 -5.26 29.32 -24.06
C ARG A 277 -5.86 28.04 -24.68
N HIS A 278 -5.07 27.25 -25.42
CA HIS A 278 -5.53 26.00 -26.04
C HIS A 278 -5.62 24.80 -25.08
N GLU A 279 -5.10 24.94 -23.85
CA GLU A 279 -5.17 23.92 -22.79
C GLU A 279 -6.41 24.13 -21.90
N ILE A 280 -7.04 25.31 -21.95
CA ILE A 280 -8.22 25.70 -21.15
C ILE A 280 -9.52 25.55 -21.98
N LEU A 281 -9.48 24.74 -23.04
CA LEU A 281 -10.65 24.54 -23.90
C LEU A 281 -11.69 23.67 -23.21
N HIS A 282 -12.97 24.05 -23.30
CA HIS A 282 -14.08 23.26 -22.75
C HIS A 282 -14.28 21.92 -23.46
N LEU A 283 -13.78 21.80 -24.69
CA LEU A 283 -13.87 20.60 -25.51
C LEU A 283 -12.49 20.13 -25.98
N GLN A 284 -12.28 18.82 -25.99
CA GLN A 284 -11.10 18.15 -26.51
C GLN A 284 -11.43 17.42 -27.80
N LEU A 285 -10.59 17.57 -28.82
CA LEU A 285 -10.76 16.86 -30.10
C LEU A 285 -10.47 15.37 -29.91
N LEU A 286 -11.40 14.51 -30.33
CA LEU A 286 -11.23 13.05 -30.28
C LEU A 286 -10.67 12.52 -31.61
N GLY A 287 -9.62 11.71 -31.50
CA GLY A 287 -9.01 10.99 -32.62
C GLY A 287 -9.31 9.50 -32.58
N LEU A 288 -9.29 8.87 -33.75
CA LEU A 288 -9.46 7.42 -33.92
C LEU A 288 -8.26 6.65 -33.35
N VAL A 289 -8.53 5.70 -32.46
CA VAL A 289 -7.51 4.77 -31.94
C VAL A 289 -7.23 3.68 -32.97
N ASN A 290 -5.98 3.21 -33.03
CA ASN A 290 -5.54 2.17 -33.99
C ASN A 290 -5.87 2.51 -35.45
N LYS A 291 -5.78 3.81 -35.81
CA LYS A 291 -6.12 4.32 -37.15
C LYS A 291 -7.55 3.97 -37.56
N GLY A 292 -8.48 3.83 -36.61
CA GLY A 292 -9.87 3.46 -36.87
C GLY A 292 -10.06 1.99 -37.28
N LEU A 293 -9.14 1.09 -36.91
CA LEU A 293 -9.38 -0.34 -37.05
C LEU A 293 -10.25 -0.84 -35.88
N PRO A 294 -11.33 -1.61 -36.16
CA PRO A 294 -12.16 -2.17 -35.10
C PRO A 294 -11.35 -3.14 -34.24
N ARG A 295 -11.60 -3.14 -32.93
CA ARG A 295 -11.02 -4.13 -32.01
C ARG A 295 -11.74 -5.47 -32.18
N ARG A 296 -11.35 -6.47 -31.36
CA ARG A 296 -11.97 -7.81 -31.37
C ARG A 296 -13.46 -7.80 -31.08
N ASP A 297 -13.95 -6.77 -30.38
CA ASP A 297 -15.37 -6.53 -30.08
C ASP A 297 -16.12 -5.80 -31.21
N GLY A 298 -15.45 -5.52 -32.34
CA GLY A 298 -16.02 -4.76 -33.46
C GLY A 298 -16.10 -3.24 -33.23
N CYS A 299 -15.74 -2.75 -32.04
CA CYS A 299 -15.86 -1.35 -31.68
C CYS A 299 -14.61 -0.55 -32.07
N ILE A 300 -14.80 0.71 -32.43
CA ILE A 300 -13.72 1.61 -32.85
C ILE A 300 -13.51 2.62 -31.74
N GLY A 301 -12.32 2.59 -31.13
CA GLY A 301 -12.00 3.46 -29.99
C GLY A 301 -11.75 4.91 -30.42
N LEU A 302 -12.15 5.84 -29.57
CA LEU A 302 -11.84 7.27 -29.64
C LEU A 302 -10.93 7.62 -28.45
N ARG A 303 -10.03 8.57 -28.66
CA ARG A 303 -9.14 9.08 -27.60
C ARG A 303 -8.93 10.58 -27.77
N PRO A 304 -8.93 11.37 -26.69
CA PRO A 304 -8.54 12.77 -26.72
C PRO A 304 -7.16 12.97 -27.36
N GLN A 305 -7.07 13.93 -28.27
CA GLN A 305 -5.83 14.33 -28.92
C GLN A 305 -5.47 15.76 -28.51
N PRO A 306 -4.20 16.04 -28.23
CA PRO A 306 -3.75 17.40 -27.97
C PRO A 306 -4.00 18.26 -29.21
N ILE A 307 -4.59 19.43 -29.02
CA ILE A 307 -4.85 20.40 -30.09
C ILE A 307 -3.71 21.41 -30.09
N GLU A 308 -2.94 21.45 -31.17
CA GLU A 308 -1.98 22.54 -31.39
C GLU A 308 -2.74 23.83 -31.74
N SER A 309 -2.30 24.98 -31.21
CA SER A 309 -2.98 26.26 -31.44
C SER A 309 -3.03 26.72 -32.90
N SER A 310 -2.16 26.16 -33.75
CA SER A 310 -2.08 26.44 -35.19
C SER A 310 -2.84 25.41 -36.05
N LEU A 311 -3.41 24.36 -35.45
CA LEU A 311 -4.09 23.30 -36.21
C LEU A 311 -5.36 23.85 -36.88
N THR A 312 -5.42 23.76 -38.21
CA THR A 312 -6.59 24.17 -39.00
C THR A 312 -7.44 22.96 -39.43
N LEU A 313 -8.66 23.20 -39.89
CA LEU A 313 -9.50 22.14 -40.48
C LEU A 313 -8.82 21.47 -41.69
N ARG A 314 -8.12 22.24 -42.53
CA ARG A 314 -7.34 21.73 -43.67
C ARG A 314 -6.26 20.75 -43.21
N ASP A 315 -5.60 21.03 -42.09
CA ASP A 315 -4.52 20.18 -41.56
C ASP A 315 -5.02 18.81 -41.10
N LEU A 316 -6.31 18.66 -40.77
CA LEU A 316 -6.92 17.37 -40.43
C LEU A 316 -6.91 16.39 -41.60
N PHE A 317 -6.92 16.90 -42.84
CA PHE A 317 -6.85 16.10 -44.08
C PHE A 317 -5.42 15.83 -44.54
N SER A 318 -4.40 16.42 -43.89
CA SER A 318 -3.01 16.14 -44.23
C SER A 318 -2.71 14.63 -44.09
N ARG A 319 -1.83 14.07 -44.93
CA ARG A 319 -1.50 12.62 -44.88
C ARG A 319 -1.12 12.12 -43.47
N ARG A 320 -0.53 13.01 -42.66
CA ARG A 320 -0.15 12.71 -41.28
C ARG A 320 -1.34 12.60 -40.34
N ASN A 321 -2.40 13.37 -40.54
CA ASN A 321 -3.53 13.46 -39.62
C ASN A 321 -4.81 12.77 -40.12
N ALA A 322 -4.91 12.53 -41.43
CA ALA A 322 -6.11 11.95 -42.05
C ALA A 322 -6.50 10.59 -41.46
N HIS A 323 -5.51 9.77 -41.07
CA HIS A 323 -5.77 8.46 -40.46
C HIS A 323 -6.25 8.54 -39.01
N ILE A 324 -6.15 9.71 -38.38
CA ILE A 324 -6.57 9.97 -36.99
C ILE A 324 -7.95 10.63 -36.98
N PHE A 325 -8.19 11.63 -37.84
CA PHE A 325 -9.41 12.45 -37.77
C PHE A 325 -10.33 12.39 -38.99
N ALA A 326 -9.81 12.06 -40.17
CA ALA A 326 -10.53 12.23 -41.44
C ALA A 326 -10.50 10.96 -42.30
N LYS A 327 -10.76 9.79 -41.69
CA LYS A 327 -10.76 8.52 -42.41
C LYS A 327 -12.02 8.45 -43.30
N PRO A 328 -11.90 8.34 -44.64
CA PRO A 328 -13.03 8.63 -45.54
C PRO A 328 -14.31 7.83 -45.25
N TYR A 329 -14.20 6.52 -44.99
CA TYR A 329 -15.37 5.66 -44.77
C TYR A 329 -15.99 5.74 -43.38
N MET A 330 -15.38 6.49 -42.45
CA MET A 330 -15.84 6.59 -41.06
C MET A 330 -16.23 8.01 -40.68
N CYS A 331 -15.41 8.96 -41.10
CA CYS A 331 -15.51 10.36 -40.71
C CYS A 331 -16.14 11.20 -41.82
N ILE A 332 -16.48 10.63 -42.99
CA ILE A 332 -17.20 11.37 -44.03
C ILE A 332 -18.56 10.73 -44.24
N ARG A 333 -19.63 11.46 -43.91
CA ARG A 333 -21.02 11.03 -44.09
C ARG A 333 -21.78 12.12 -44.82
N ARG A 334 -22.53 11.76 -45.87
CA ARG A 334 -23.32 12.72 -46.68
C ARG A 334 -22.52 13.95 -47.16
N SER A 335 -21.26 13.74 -47.57
CA SER A 335 -20.34 14.81 -47.98
C SER A 335 -20.03 15.84 -46.88
N ARG A 336 -20.09 15.41 -45.62
CA ARG A 336 -19.71 16.19 -44.45
C ARG A 336 -18.67 15.46 -43.62
N LEU A 337 -17.72 16.18 -43.06
CA LEU A 337 -16.73 15.63 -42.14
C LEU A 337 -17.32 15.60 -40.72
N ILE A 338 -17.38 14.42 -40.14
CA ILE A 338 -17.75 14.20 -38.75
C ILE A 338 -16.53 14.40 -37.86
N LEU A 339 -16.58 15.42 -37.00
CA LEU A 339 -15.59 15.62 -35.94
C LEU A 339 -16.20 15.29 -34.59
N ASN A 340 -15.44 14.55 -33.78
CA ASN A 340 -15.88 14.12 -32.47
C ASN A 340 -15.12 14.94 -31.42
N PHE A 341 -15.84 15.50 -30.46
CA PHE A 341 -15.28 16.24 -29.33
C PHE A 341 -15.72 15.60 -28.02
N LEU A 342 -14.93 15.76 -26.98
CA LEU A 342 -15.25 15.37 -25.60
C LEU A 342 -15.27 16.61 -24.73
N VAL A 343 -16.29 16.76 -23.89
CA VAL A 343 -16.28 17.80 -22.86
C VAL A 343 -15.15 17.52 -21.87
N ALA A 344 -14.25 18.50 -21.72
CA ALA A 344 -13.00 18.35 -20.95
C ALA A 344 -13.22 18.28 -19.44
N SER A 345 -14.29 18.90 -18.94
CA SER A 345 -14.59 19.01 -17.51
C SER A 345 -15.62 17.98 -17.07
N ALA A 346 -15.35 17.30 -15.96
CA ALA A 346 -16.28 16.34 -15.34
C ALA A 346 -17.56 17.02 -14.81
N GLY A 347 -17.52 18.33 -14.51
CA GLY A 347 -18.64 19.08 -13.96
C GLY A 347 -19.49 19.80 -15.01
N ILE A 348 -19.99 19.09 -16.02
CA ILE A 348 -20.95 19.68 -16.98
C ILE A 348 -22.39 19.47 -16.52
N THR A 349 -23.20 20.54 -16.56
CA THR A 349 -24.64 20.47 -16.27
C THR A 349 -25.46 21.06 -17.41
N GLY A 350 -26.64 20.50 -17.67
CA GLY A 350 -27.54 20.97 -18.73
C GLY A 350 -29.00 20.92 -18.30
N LEU A 351 -29.80 21.88 -18.76
CA LEU A 351 -31.26 21.90 -18.62
C LEU A 351 -31.88 20.94 -19.62
N ALA A 352 -32.38 19.80 -19.16
CA ALA A 352 -33.08 18.87 -20.03
C ALA A 352 -34.45 18.56 -19.46
N SER A 353 -35.44 18.38 -20.33
CA SER A 353 -36.69 17.72 -19.96
C SER A 353 -36.54 16.24 -20.28
N LEU A 354 -36.07 15.46 -19.30
CA LEU A 354 -36.05 14.01 -19.44
C LEU A 354 -37.49 13.49 -19.45
N GLN A 355 -38.06 13.25 -20.64
CA GLN A 355 -39.33 12.55 -20.72
C GLN A 355 -39.12 11.13 -20.19
N PRO A 356 -39.89 10.68 -19.17
CA PRO A 356 -39.84 9.30 -18.75
C PRO A 356 -40.19 8.43 -19.95
N SER A 357 -39.23 7.67 -20.44
CA SER A 357 -39.48 6.70 -21.49
C SER A 357 -40.44 5.62 -20.95
N HIS A 358 -41.70 5.72 -21.38
CA HIS A 358 -42.77 4.72 -21.37
C HIS A 358 -43.26 4.06 -20.06
N HIS A 359 -42.66 4.23 -18.88
CA HIS A 359 -43.04 3.40 -17.72
C HIS A 359 -43.40 4.06 -16.38
N LEU A 360 -43.27 5.38 -16.21
CA LEU A 360 -43.77 6.05 -15.00
C LEU A 360 -44.84 7.09 -15.36
N ARG A 361 -46.10 6.72 -15.17
CA ARG A 361 -47.31 7.55 -15.31
C ARG A 361 -47.42 8.61 -14.20
N LEU A 362 -46.34 9.32 -13.88
CA LEU A 362 -46.43 10.56 -13.12
C LEU A 362 -46.50 11.70 -14.12
N GLN A 363 -47.73 12.10 -14.40
CA GLN A 363 -48.07 13.24 -15.23
C GLN A 363 -47.50 14.54 -14.64
N GLN A 364 -47.01 15.39 -15.55
CA GLN A 364 -47.19 16.85 -15.60
C GLN A 364 -46.05 17.83 -15.35
N ASP A 365 -44.86 17.45 -14.90
CA ASP A 365 -43.77 18.45 -14.81
C ASP A 365 -42.87 18.43 -16.07
N ARG A 366 -43.38 19.02 -17.16
CA ARG A 366 -42.63 19.22 -18.43
C ARG A 366 -41.55 20.32 -18.34
N ARG A 367 -41.27 20.84 -17.15
CA ARG A 367 -40.30 21.93 -16.99
C ARG A 367 -38.89 21.34 -17.10
N PRO A 368 -38.03 21.87 -17.99
CA PRO A 368 -36.65 21.42 -18.08
C PRO A 368 -35.94 21.70 -16.75
N ARG A 369 -35.27 20.69 -16.19
CA ARG A 369 -34.51 20.78 -14.94
C ARG A 369 -33.02 20.65 -15.23
N ARG A 370 -32.18 21.16 -14.32
CA ARG A 370 -30.73 21.07 -14.48
C ARG A 370 -30.26 19.69 -14.07
N HIS A 371 -29.61 18.97 -14.98
CA HIS A 371 -29.13 17.62 -14.77
C HIS A 371 -27.59 17.58 -14.85
N SER A 372 -26.97 17.07 -13.79
CA SER A 372 -25.56 16.63 -13.77
C SER A 372 -25.40 15.16 -14.19
N CYS A 373 -26.50 14.40 -14.23
CA CYS A 373 -26.52 12.96 -14.54
C CYS A 373 -26.54 12.63 -16.04
N LEU A 374 -26.67 13.62 -16.93
CA LEU A 374 -26.71 13.42 -18.40
C LEU A 374 -25.50 12.66 -18.96
N PRO A 375 -24.26 12.86 -18.47
CA PRO A 375 -23.11 12.07 -18.94
C PRO A 375 -23.28 10.57 -18.65
N SER A 376 -23.69 10.23 -17.42
CA SER A 376 -23.97 8.84 -17.02
C SER A 376 -25.10 8.23 -17.84
N LEU A 377 -26.17 9.00 -18.07
CA LEU A 377 -27.30 8.57 -18.90
C LEU A 377 -26.85 8.24 -20.34
N MET A 378 -26.14 9.16 -21.01
CA MET A 378 -25.66 8.96 -22.38
C MET A 378 -24.81 7.69 -22.50
N HIS A 379 -23.83 7.52 -21.60
CA HIS A 379 -22.93 6.36 -21.65
C HIS A 379 -23.64 5.05 -21.30
N SER A 380 -24.65 5.08 -20.42
CA SER A 380 -25.47 3.89 -20.13
C SER A 380 -26.29 3.43 -21.35
N LEU A 381 -26.85 4.38 -22.11
CA LEU A 381 -27.68 4.09 -23.29
C LEU A 381 -26.88 3.54 -24.46
N PHE A 382 -25.65 4.01 -24.65
CA PHE A 382 -24.85 3.74 -25.85
C PHE A 382 -23.57 2.93 -25.61
N SER A 383 -23.42 2.30 -24.44
CA SER A 383 -22.27 1.42 -24.16
C SER A 383 -22.22 0.22 -25.10
N ALA A 384 -21.04 -0.05 -25.66
CA ALA A 384 -20.78 -1.17 -26.56
C ALA A 384 -21.09 -2.55 -25.93
N LYS A 385 -21.00 -2.67 -24.61
CA LYS A 385 -21.26 -3.91 -23.85
C LYS A 385 -22.76 -4.08 -23.57
N ASN A 386 -23.58 -4.00 -24.60
CA ASN A 386 -25.04 -3.99 -24.49
C ASN A 386 -25.64 -5.37 -24.16
N GLU A 387 -25.02 -6.12 -23.23
CA GLU A 387 -25.69 -7.16 -22.42
C GLU A 387 -26.60 -6.53 -21.34
N ALA A 388 -26.45 -5.22 -21.08
CA ALA A 388 -27.23 -4.43 -20.12
C ALA A 388 -28.71 -4.20 -20.50
N LYS A 389 -29.20 -4.70 -21.65
CA LYS A 389 -30.64 -4.70 -21.95
C LYS A 389 -31.48 -5.46 -20.92
N LYS A 390 -30.88 -6.31 -20.08
CA LYS A 390 -31.59 -6.95 -18.96
C LYS A 390 -31.76 -6.07 -17.72
N ASP A 391 -30.88 -5.09 -17.49
CA ASP A 391 -30.87 -4.30 -16.25
C ASP A 391 -31.34 -2.86 -16.40
N MET A 392 -31.52 -2.36 -17.62
CA MET A 392 -32.06 -1.00 -17.85
C MET A 392 -33.51 -0.82 -17.34
N ARG A 393 -34.20 -1.91 -16.96
CA ARG A 393 -35.51 -1.86 -16.30
C ARG A 393 -35.45 -1.36 -14.85
N TYR A 394 -34.27 -1.33 -14.24
CA TYR A 394 -34.07 -0.95 -12.83
C TYR A 394 -33.17 0.26 -12.66
N TRP A 395 -32.80 0.96 -13.74
CA TRP A 395 -32.00 2.17 -13.61
C TRP A 395 -32.86 3.29 -13.00
N THR A 396 -32.72 3.48 -11.70
CA THR A 396 -33.13 4.67 -10.97
C THR A 396 -31.97 5.67 -11.07
N PRO A 397 -32.17 6.88 -11.61
CA PRO A 397 -31.15 7.90 -11.59
C PRO A 397 -30.69 8.12 -10.14
N PRO A 398 -29.39 8.08 -9.83
CA PRO A 398 -28.89 8.46 -8.51
C PRO A 398 -29.36 9.87 -8.18
N ASP A 399 -30.16 9.99 -7.11
CA ASP A 399 -30.68 11.20 -6.45
C ASP A 399 -30.58 12.52 -7.24
N CYS A 400 -31.31 12.62 -8.35
CA CYS A 400 -31.54 13.89 -9.04
C CYS A 400 -32.63 14.74 -8.37
N PHE A 401 -33.10 14.33 -7.17
CA PHE A 401 -34.35 14.81 -6.57
C PHE A 401 -34.19 15.56 -5.24
N SER A 402 -32.96 15.77 -4.74
CA SER A 402 -32.76 16.53 -3.50
C SER A 402 -32.68 18.04 -3.78
N ASP A 403 -33.74 18.63 -4.32
CA ASP A 403 -33.99 20.05 -4.06
C ASP A 403 -34.54 20.12 -2.62
N GLY A 404 -33.67 20.56 -1.70
CA GLY A 404 -34.00 20.75 -0.29
C GLY A 404 -34.99 21.90 -0.09
N GLU A 405 -36.25 21.66 -0.40
CA GLU A 405 -37.37 22.39 0.22
C GLU A 405 -37.74 21.63 1.50
N THR A 406 -37.21 22.11 2.63
CA THR A 406 -37.54 21.65 3.98
C THR A 406 -39.01 21.96 4.29
N GLU A 407 -39.81 20.91 4.49
CA GLU A 407 -41.05 20.98 5.28
C GLU A 407 -40.63 21.08 6.77
N ASP A 408 -40.56 22.30 7.30
CA ASP A 408 -40.51 22.56 8.74
C ASP A 408 -41.95 22.63 9.27
N GLU A 409 -42.43 21.56 9.88
CA GLU A 409 -43.50 21.55 10.89
C GLU A 409 -43.33 20.30 11.77
N ILE A 410 -42.54 20.42 12.84
CA ILE A 410 -42.64 19.52 14.00
C ILE A 410 -42.96 20.40 15.21
N GLU A 411 -44.19 20.21 15.69
CA GLU A 411 -44.74 20.78 16.92
C GLU A 411 -43.88 20.38 18.13
N VAL A 412 -43.60 21.39 18.97
CA VAL A 412 -43.06 21.21 20.30
C VAL A 412 -44.22 20.81 21.22
N GLU A 413 -44.25 19.56 21.67
CA GLU A 413 -45.00 19.20 22.88
C GLU A 413 -44.04 18.92 24.04
N ASP A 414 -44.19 19.76 25.07
CA ASP A 414 -43.75 19.56 26.43
C ASP A 414 -44.35 18.27 27.01
N SER A 415 -43.51 17.39 27.57
CA SER A 415 -43.91 16.61 28.74
C SER A 415 -42.71 16.13 29.54
N LEU A 416 -42.53 16.81 30.68
CA LEU A 416 -41.98 16.28 31.92
C LEU A 416 -42.55 14.89 32.21
N PHE A 417 -41.72 13.90 32.59
CA PHE A 417 -41.91 13.07 33.79
C PHE A 417 -40.65 12.23 34.06
N THR A 418 -40.53 11.92 35.34
CA THR A 418 -39.38 11.50 36.14
C THR A 418 -39.04 10.02 36.05
N ASP A 419 -37.78 9.71 36.38
CA ASP A 419 -37.32 8.41 36.87
C ASP A 419 -38.25 7.90 37.97
N ASP A 420 -38.82 6.71 37.78
CA ASP A 420 -39.01 5.66 38.80
C ASP A 420 -39.65 4.41 38.15
N ASP A 421 -39.28 3.25 38.69
CA ASP A 421 -39.84 1.91 38.46
C ASP A 421 -39.25 1.01 37.35
N VAL A 422 -38.11 0.45 37.75
CA VAL A 422 -37.58 -0.87 37.42
C VAL A 422 -38.56 -1.98 37.85
N GLU A 423 -38.58 -3.07 37.07
CA GLU A 423 -39.17 -4.40 37.34
C GLU A 423 -40.70 -4.54 37.30
N ASN A 424 -41.24 -5.09 36.19
CA ASN A 424 -41.79 -6.46 36.22
C ASN A 424 -42.40 -6.96 34.89
N ILE A 425 -42.18 -8.27 34.68
CA ILE A 425 -43.02 -9.23 33.94
C ILE A 425 -42.78 -9.40 32.42
N LEU A 426 -42.01 -10.46 32.18
CA LEU A 426 -42.04 -11.38 31.04
C LEU A 426 -43.47 -11.76 30.59
N GLY A 427 -43.69 -11.74 29.28
CA GLY A 427 -44.47 -12.80 28.63
C GLY A 427 -45.65 -12.36 27.75
N ARG A 428 -45.68 -12.98 26.57
CA ARG A 428 -46.80 -13.15 25.61
C ARG A 428 -47.02 -12.09 24.54
N GLU A 429 -46.50 -12.45 23.37
CA GLU A 429 -47.23 -12.58 22.09
C GLU A 429 -48.54 -11.78 21.93
N ILE A 430 -48.51 -10.81 21.01
CA ILE A 430 -49.70 -10.37 20.28
C ILE A 430 -49.36 -10.29 18.79
N PRO A 431 -50.08 -10.98 17.90
CA PRO A 431 -49.98 -10.80 16.46
C PRO A 431 -50.93 -9.70 15.97
N ASN A 432 -50.45 -8.97 14.95
CA ASN A 432 -51.18 -8.35 13.84
C ASN A 432 -52.68 -8.09 13.98
N ARG A 433 -53.08 -6.82 13.77
CA ARG A 433 -54.01 -6.49 12.67
C ARG A 433 -54.10 -4.99 12.36
N HIS A 434 -54.05 -4.74 11.06
CA HIS A 434 -54.56 -3.59 10.31
C HIS A 434 -55.86 -3.00 10.87
N ALA A 435 -56.09 -1.70 10.74
CA ALA A 435 -56.58 -1.03 9.52
C ALA A 435 -57.15 0.38 9.80
N THR A 436 -57.11 1.20 8.75
CA THR A 436 -58.10 2.22 8.32
C THR A 436 -58.20 3.57 9.05
N ALA A 437 -57.51 4.54 8.44
CA ALA A 437 -58.00 5.81 7.89
C ALA A 437 -59.44 6.26 8.20
N GLN A 438 -59.59 7.53 8.61
CA GLN A 438 -60.70 8.40 8.21
C GLN A 438 -60.28 9.86 8.18
N ALA A 439 -60.96 10.61 7.32
CA ALA A 439 -60.51 11.83 6.66
C ALA A 439 -61.20 13.11 7.18
N GLY A 440 -60.42 14.20 7.18
CA GLY A 440 -60.83 15.58 6.88
C GLY A 440 -61.57 16.37 7.96
N PRO A 441 -61.95 17.63 7.66
CA PRO A 441 -61.16 18.69 7.03
C PRO A 441 -61.40 20.05 7.72
N SER A 442 -60.94 21.13 7.07
CA SER A 442 -61.44 22.52 7.08
C SER A 442 -60.55 23.56 7.77
N GLY A 443 -60.12 24.53 6.95
CA GLY A 443 -59.21 25.60 7.35
C GLY A 443 -59.89 26.85 7.86
N GLN A 444 -59.11 27.91 8.07
CA GLN A 444 -59.58 29.29 7.98
C GLN A 444 -58.38 30.25 7.91
N ALA A 445 -58.67 31.44 7.39
CA ALA A 445 -57.74 32.34 6.73
C ALA A 445 -57.30 33.54 7.59
N GLY A 446 -56.01 33.89 7.48
CA GLY A 446 -55.43 35.24 7.56
C GLY A 446 -55.38 35.96 8.93
N PRO A 447 -54.76 37.16 9.03
CA PRO A 447 -53.91 37.85 8.06
C PRO A 447 -52.62 38.53 8.64
N SER A 448 -51.70 38.87 7.73
CA SER A 448 -50.81 40.06 7.69
C SER A 448 -50.10 40.57 8.95
N GLY A 449 -48.76 40.55 8.90
CA GLY A 449 -47.89 41.43 9.69
C GLY A 449 -46.51 41.60 9.03
N GLN A 450 -46.29 42.74 8.38
CA GLN A 450 -44.97 43.19 7.93
C GLN A 450 -44.05 43.45 9.15
N LEU A 451 -42.79 43.03 9.06
CA LEU A 451 -41.64 43.80 9.54
C LEU A 451 -40.34 43.15 9.05
N GLY A 452 -39.54 43.93 8.33
CA GLY A 452 -38.25 43.51 7.81
C GLY A 452 -37.18 43.48 8.89
N PHE A 453 -36.30 42.48 8.81
CA PHE A 453 -34.97 42.52 9.42
C PHE A 453 -33.98 41.90 8.43
N LEU A 454 -32.97 42.69 8.08
CA LEU A 454 -31.76 42.26 7.39
C LEU A 454 -30.91 41.47 8.38
N PHE A 455 -30.65 40.19 8.09
CA PHE A 455 -29.53 39.47 8.69
C PHE A 455 -28.68 38.83 7.58
N THR A 456 -27.44 39.30 7.50
CA THR A 456 -26.37 38.75 6.67
C THR A 456 -25.81 37.52 7.39
N LEU A 457 -26.02 36.33 6.84
CA LEU A 457 -25.40 35.08 7.32
C LEU A 457 -24.33 34.63 6.33
N THR A 458 -23.08 34.77 6.73
CA THR A 458 -21.91 34.11 6.13
C THR A 458 -21.97 32.62 6.44
N LEU A 459 -22.22 31.80 5.43
CA LEU A 459 -22.24 30.34 5.49
C LEU A 459 -20.91 29.79 4.98
N THR A 460 -20.05 29.35 5.89
CA THR A 460 -18.88 28.50 5.59
C THR A 460 -19.36 27.07 5.43
N VAL A 461 -19.50 26.63 4.17
CA VAL A 461 -19.80 25.23 3.81
C VAL A 461 -18.49 24.45 3.74
N ILE A 462 -18.37 23.39 4.56
CA ILE A 462 -17.29 22.40 4.47
C ILE A 462 -17.75 21.31 3.48
N PRO A 463 -17.08 21.10 2.33
CA PRO A 463 -17.45 20.04 1.40
C PRO A 463 -16.87 18.69 1.85
N VAL A 464 -17.74 17.70 2.04
CA VAL A 464 -17.37 16.28 2.09
C VAL A 464 -17.14 15.81 0.65
N SER A 465 -15.89 15.48 0.31
CA SER A 465 -15.44 15.13 -1.04
C SER A 465 -15.58 13.64 -1.33
N SER A 466 -16.41 13.27 -2.30
CA SER A 466 -16.58 11.91 -2.83
C SER A 466 -16.03 11.73 -4.27
N ASP A 467 -15.12 12.60 -4.72
CA ASP A 467 -14.61 12.61 -6.10
C ASP A 467 -13.25 11.86 -6.21
N PRO A 468 -13.05 10.94 -7.16
CA PRO A 468 -11.75 10.31 -7.40
C PRO A 468 -10.76 11.35 -7.97
N GLN A 469 -9.77 11.69 -7.14
CA GLN A 469 -8.79 12.76 -7.30
C GLN A 469 -8.21 12.90 -8.72
N THR A 470 -8.63 13.94 -9.44
CA THR A 470 -7.74 14.61 -10.39
C THR A 470 -6.79 15.48 -9.56
N PHE A 471 -5.50 15.12 -9.54
CA PHE A 471 -4.47 15.86 -8.80
C PHE A 471 -4.39 17.29 -9.35
N SER A 472 -5.06 18.24 -8.69
CA SER A 472 -4.72 19.66 -8.84
C SER A 472 -3.27 19.83 -8.37
N CYS A 473 -2.43 20.53 -9.14
CA CYS A 473 -1.02 20.82 -8.80
C CYS A 473 -0.90 21.83 -7.63
N THR A 474 -1.64 21.60 -6.55
CA THR A 474 -1.33 22.18 -5.25
C THR A 474 -0.16 21.36 -4.69
N PRO A 475 0.94 21.97 -4.21
CA PRO A 475 2.06 21.21 -3.64
C PRO A 475 1.52 20.27 -2.56
N LEU A 476 2.00 19.02 -2.51
CA LEU A 476 1.44 17.91 -1.71
C LEU A 476 1.28 18.22 -0.20
N TRP A 477 1.95 19.27 0.30
CA TRP A 477 1.87 19.75 1.69
C TRP A 477 1.65 21.26 1.81
N ALA A 478 1.15 21.93 0.77
CA ALA A 478 0.89 23.37 0.84
C ALA A 478 -0.28 23.71 1.78
N SER A 479 -1.21 22.77 1.97
CA SER A 479 -2.26 22.85 2.97
C SER A 479 -1.99 21.84 4.07
N GLU A 480 -2.12 22.26 5.33
CA GLU A 480 -2.12 21.34 6.47
C GLU A 480 -3.23 20.29 6.29
N TRP A 481 -2.86 19.02 6.36
CA TRP A 481 -3.82 17.94 6.29
C TRP A 481 -4.44 17.72 7.67
N VAL A 482 -5.76 17.90 7.75
CA VAL A 482 -6.53 17.58 8.96
C VAL A 482 -7.11 16.18 8.78
N PRO A 483 -6.83 15.24 9.70
CA PRO A 483 -7.45 13.91 9.66
C PRO A 483 -8.96 14.04 9.67
N THR A 484 -9.65 13.24 8.85
CA THR A 484 -11.10 13.08 9.01
C THR A 484 -11.32 12.39 10.36
N GLY A 485 -11.88 13.10 11.34
CA GLY A 485 -12.12 12.56 12.67
C GLY A 485 -12.89 11.24 12.61
N GLY A 486 -12.40 10.22 13.30
CA GLY A 486 -13.09 8.94 13.43
C GLY A 486 -14.11 8.96 14.57
N GLN A 487 -15.15 8.14 14.47
CA GLN A 487 -16.27 8.10 15.42
C GLN A 487 -15.96 7.30 16.70
N TYR A 488 -14.75 6.75 16.85
CA TYR A 488 -14.41 5.77 17.90
C TYR A 488 -13.35 6.26 18.89
N GLY A 489 -13.32 7.55 19.21
CA GLY A 489 -12.35 8.13 20.16
C GLY A 489 -12.34 7.43 21.53
N ASP A 490 -13.46 6.81 21.92
CA ASP A 490 -13.60 6.09 23.19
C ASP A 490 -12.82 4.78 23.26
N VAL A 491 -12.43 4.18 22.13
CA VAL A 491 -11.66 2.92 22.10
C VAL A 491 -10.31 3.07 22.82
N TYR A 492 -9.77 4.29 22.85
CA TYR A 492 -8.48 4.60 23.46
C TYR A 492 -8.57 5.23 24.85
N ARG A 493 -9.79 5.53 25.35
CA ARG A 493 -9.99 6.16 26.67
C ARG A 493 -10.18 5.15 27.79
N ALA A 494 -10.58 3.93 27.46
CA ALA A 494 -10.52 2.83 28.40
C ALA A 494 -9.03 2.48 28.57
N GLY A 495 -8.45 2.70 29.76
CA GLY A 495 -7.08 2.26 30.09
C GLY A 495 -6.92 0.73 30.13
N SER A 496 -7.61 0.04 29.21
CA SER A 496 -7.62 -1.40 28.96
C SER A 496 -7.04 -1.65 27.56
N ASP A 497 -6.68 -2.90 27.31
CA ASP A 497 -6.02 -3.34 26.09
C ASP A 497 -6.70 -2.81 24.80
N PHE A 498 -5.94 -2.15 23.93
CA PHE A 498 -6.44 -1.61 22.66
C PHE A 498 -7.19 -2.68 21.86
N ALA A 499 -6.72 -3.93 21.90
CA ALA A 499 -7.35 -5.06 21.25
C ALA A 499 -8.76 -5.33 21.80
N GLU A 500 -8.93 -5.34 23.12
CA GLU A 500 -10.24 -5.54 23.77
C GLU A 500 -11.24 -4.45 23.38
N GLY A 501 -10.80 -3.19 23.34
CA GLY A 501 -11.63 -2.06 22.91
C GLY A 501 -12.11 -2.21 21.46
N VAL A 502 -11.23 -2.68 20.57
CA VAL A 502 -11.57 -3.00 19.18
C VAL A 502 -12.60 -4.14 19.11
N PHE A 503 -12.35 -5.25 19.81
CA PHE A 503 -13.25 -6.42 19.76
C PHE A 503 -14.64 -6.12 20.33
N ALA A 504 -14.70 -5.37 21.43
CA ALA A 504 -15.95 -4.95 22.05
C ALA A 504 -16.79 -4.05 21.13
N LYS A 505 -16.16 -3.19 20.32
CA LYS A 505 -16.87 -2.33 19.35
C LYS A 505 -17.26 -3.07 18.08
N ALA A 506 -16.42 -3.97 17.59
CA ALA A 506 -16.70 -4.74 16.38
C ALA A 506 -17.93 -5.63 16.54
N CYS A 507 -18.10 -6.24 17.72
CA CYS A 507 -19.10 -7.28 17.96
C CYS A 507 -20.06 -6.89 19.09
N ARG A 508 -21.29 -6.48 18.74
CA ARG A 508 -22.34 -6.13 19.73
C ARG A 508 -22.86 -7.36 20.50
N VAL A 509 -22.91 -8.52 19.84
CA VAL A 509 -23.35 -9.79 20.43
C VAL A 509 -22.19 -10.77 20.35
N PRO A 510 -21.53 -11.12 21.47
CA PRO A 510 -20.34 -11.97 21.46
C PRO A 510 -20.59 -13.32 20.78
N ILE A 511 -19.81 -13.62 19.73
CA ILE A 511 -19.85 -14.89 18.99
C ILE A 511 -18.60 -15.69 19.33
N ASP A 512 -18.69 -16.94 19.75
CA ASP A 512 -17.47 -17.70 20.08
C ASP A 512 -16.63 -17.98 18.82
N LEU A 513 -15.36 -17.56 18.86
CA LEU A 513 -14.31 -17.97 17.92
C LEU A 513 -13.38 -18.94 18.64
N ALA A 514 -13.41 -20.22 18.25
CA ALA A 514 -12.52 -21.23 18.79
C ALA A 514 -11.63 -21.79 17.68
N ILE A 515 -10.32 -21.55 17.78
CA ILE A 515 -9.32 -22.08 16.86
C ILE A 515 -8.48 -23.10 17.64
N THR A 516 -8.50 -24.36 17.18
CA THR A 516 -7.80 -25.47 17.83
C THR A 516 -6.79 -26.10 16.87
N GLY A 517 -5.60 -26.47 17.34
CA GLY A 517 -4.53 -27.06 16.52
C GLY A 517 -3.63 -27.96 17.35
N ARG A 518 -2.72 -28.70 16.71
CA ARG A 518 -1.70 -29.52 17.41
C ARG A 518 -0.45 -28.72 17.77
N ASP A 519 -0.22 -27.63 17.06
CA ASP A 519 0.90 -26.71 17.17
C ASP A 519 0.47 -25.32 16.67
N VAL A 520 1.37 -24.33 16.77
CA VAL A 520 1.14 -22.95 16.32
C VAL A 520 0.84 -22.88 14.82
N MET A 521 1.54 -23.68 14.00
CA MET A 521 1.35 -23.70 12.54
C MET A 521 -0.03 -24.25 12.15
N GLY A 522 -0.49 -25.31 12.82
CA GLY A 522 -1.84 -25.85 12.64
C GLY A 522 -2.92 -24.85 13.04
N LEU A 523 -2.71 -24.11 14.13
CA LEU A 523 -3.58 -22.99 14.51
C LEU A 523 -3.57 -21.88 13.46
N ALA A 524 -2.41 -21.51 12.91
CA ALA A 524 -2.27 -20.49 11.87
C ALA A 524 -3.05 -20.87 10.60
N HIS A 525 -2.92 -22.11 10.12
CA HIS A 525 -3.71 -22.59 8.98
C HIS A 525 -5.22 -22.56 9.25
N ASN A 526 -5.64 -22.91 10.46
CA ASN A 526 -7.05 -22.89 10.86
C ASN A 526 -7.58 -21.45 10.98
N LEU A 527 -6.77 -20.51 11.47
CA LEU A 527 -7.09 -19.08 11.45
C LEU A 527 -7.25 -18.57 10.03
N ILE A 528 -6.34 -18.90 9.11
CA ILE A 528 -6.42 -18.53 7.69
C ILE A 528 -7.71 -19.09 7.06
N ALA A 529 -8.09 -20.32 7.39
CA ALA A 529 -9.35 -20.91 6.91
C ALA A 529 -10.59 -20.17 7.43
N ALA A 530 -10.58 -19.74 8.70
CA ALA A 530 -11.63 -18.93 9.27
C ALA A 530 -11.73 -17.54 8.59
N ILE A 531 -10.58 -16.87 8.39
CA ILE A 531 -10.51 -15.58 7.68
C ILE A 531 -11.00 -15.73 6.24
N LYS A 532 -10.60 -16.80 5.54
CA LYS A 532 -11.06 -17.08 4.17
C LYS A 532 -12.58 -17.20 4.10
N SER A 533 -13.18 -17.82 5.11
CA SER A 533 -14.65 -17.92 5.22
C SER A 533 -15.28 -16.56 5.43
N ALA A 534 -14.71 -15.71 6.30
CA ALA A 534 -15.14 -14.33 6.53
C ALA A 534 -15.02 -13.45 5.27
N VAL A 535 -13.92 -13.58 4.52
CA VAL A 535 -13.70 -12.89 3.23
C VAL A 535 -14.79 -13.25 2.22
N ALA A 536 -15.15 -14.54 2.13
CA ALA A 536 -16.16 -15.01 1.18
C ALA A 536 -17.56 -14.42 1.44
N ILE A 537 -17.89 -14.13 2.70
CA ILE A 537 -19.17 -13.52 3.10
C ILE A 537 -19.07 -12.01 3.33
N ASN A 538 -17.87 -11.43 3.23
CA ASN A 538 -17.56 -10.04 3.56
C ASN A 538 -18.05 -9.61 4.95
N ASP A 539 -17.80 -10.45 5.95
CA ASP A 539 -18.21 -10.23 7.34
C ASP A 539 -17.18 -10.81 8.32
N PHE A 540 -16.51 -9.90 9.03
CA PHE A 540 -15.44 -10.22 9.97
C PHE A 540 -15.91 -10.25 11.43
N THR A 541 -17.22 -10.19 11.70
CA THR A 541 -17.76 -10.12 13.07
C THR A 541 -17.28 -11.27 13.96
N GLN A 542 -17.19 -12.50 13.43
CA GLN A 542 -16.67 -13.64 14.17
C GLN A 542 -15.14 -13.54 14.40
N ILE A 543 -14.41 -13.06 13.38
CA ILE A 543 -12.95 -12.84 13.44
C ILE A 543 -12.57 -11.69 14.37
N LEU A 544 -13.49 -10.80 14.74
CA LEU A 544 -13.27 -9.73 15.71
C LEU A 544 -14.09 -9.90 17.00
N SER A 545 -14.56 -11.11 17.27
CA SER A 545 -15.32 -11.37 18.49
C SER A 545 -14.44 -11.24 19.73
N PRO A 546 -14.94 -10.63 20.82
CA PRO A 546 -14.23 -10.58 22.11
C PRO A 546 -14.12 -11.96 22.78
N ARG A 547 -14.97 -12.93 22.40
CA ARG A 547 -14.90 -14.31 22.93
C ARG A 547 -14.12 -15.21 21.98
N ARG A 548 -12.80 -15.15 22.12
CA ARG A 548 -11.83 -15.83 21.26
C ARG A 548 -10.94 -16.77 22.07
N THR A 549 -10.71 -17.97 21.56
CA THR A 549 -9.85 -18.98 22.19
C THR A 549 -8.95 -19.63 21.14
N PHE A 550 -7.65 -19.65 21.43
CA PHE A 550 -6.62 -20.30 20.64
C PHE A 550 -6.00 -21.41 21.49
N ASN A 551 -6.22 -22.65 21.11
CA ASN A 551 -5.87 -23.80 21.94
C ASN A 551 -4.97 -24.79 21.18
N ILE A 552 -3.75 -24.99 21.69
CA ILE A 552 -2.88 -26.09 21.26
C ILE A 552 -3.32 -27.34 22.01
N SER A 553 -3.63 -28.43 21.29
CA SER A 553 -4.17 -29.68 21.85
C SER A 553 -3.23 -30.85 21.60
N GLN A 554 -3.04 -31.69 22.62
CA GLN A 554 -2.16 -32.86 22.54
C GLN A 554 -2.85 -34.12 21.97
N GLY A 555 -4.11 -34.01 21.53
CA GLY A 555 -4.91 -35.12 21.00
C GLY A 555 -5.85 -35.77 22.02
N ASP A 556 -5.50 -35.74 23.32
CA ASP A 556 -6.27 -36.40 24.40
C ASP A 556 -7.36 -35.51 25.03
N GLY A 557 -7.72 -34.39 24.38
CA GLY A 557 -8.63 -33.39 24.94
C GLY A 557 -7.98 -32.43 25.96
N ASN A 558 -6.75 -32.71 26.40
CA ASN A 558 -5.95 -31.78 27.19
C ASN A 558 -5.32 -30.71 26.29
N PHE A 559 -5.41 -29.46 26.73
CA PHE A 559 -4.77 -28.32 26.09
C PHE A 559 -3.34 -28.19 26.61
N LEU A 560 -2.38 -28.05 25.68
CA LEU A 560 -0.97 -27.83 25.95
C LEU A 560 -0.65 -26.36 26.15
N SER A 561 -1.32 -25.45 25.45
CA SER A 561 -1.19 -24.00 25.65
C SER A 561 -2.44 -23.24 25.22
N THR A 562 -2.79 -22.18 25.95
CA THR A 562 -3.94 -21.29 25.68
C THR A 562 -3.62 -19.85 26.09
N GLY A 563 -4.34 -18.89 25.52
CA GLY A 563 -4.29 -17.48 25.94
C GLY A 563 -3.81 -16.52 24.85
N GLU A 564 -3.69 -15.25 25.21
CA GLU A 564 -3.37 -14.15 24.29
C GLU A 564 -1.98 -14.28 23.66
N GLY A 565 -1.00 -14.80 24.40
CA GLY A 565 0.35 -15.05 23.88
C GLY A 565 0.34 -16.05 22.71
N VAL A 566 -0.48 -17.10 22.79
CA VAL A 566 -0.66 -18.07 21.71
C VAL A 566 -1.36 -17.42 20.52
N GLU A 567 -2.39 -16.61 20.76
CA GLU A 567 -3.08 -15.88 19.70
C GLU A 567 -2.12 -14.96 18.91
N ARG A 568 -1.31 -14.15 19.60
CA ARG A 568 -0.32 -13.28 18.95
C ARG A 568 0.67 -14.06 18.09
N GLU A 569 1.17 -15.19 18.61
CA GLU A 569 2.09 -16.04 17.86
C GLU A 569 1.43 -16.68 16.64
N VAL A 570 0.17 -17.12 16.76
CA VAL A 570 -0.60 -17.69 15.65
C VAL A 570 -0.86 -16.65 14.56
N ILE A 571 -1.21 -15.42 14.92
CA ILE A 571 -1.38 -14.30 13.97
C ILE A 571 -0.05 -14.01 13.26
N PHE A 572 1.05 -13.93 14.01
CA PHE A 572 2.38 -13.70 13.46
C PHE A 572 2.82 -14.84 12.51
N ALA A 573 2.57 -16.10 12.90
CA ALA A 573 2.87 -17.27 12.07
C ALA A 573 2.03 -17.30 10.78
N ALA A 574 0.73 -16.99 10.88
CA ALA A 574 -0.16 -16.89 9.72
C ALA A 574 0.28 -15.78 8.74
N PHE A 575 0.70 -14.63 9.27
CA PHE A 575 1.28 -13.56 8.44
C PHE A 575 2.61 -13.97 7.81
N SER A 576 3.46 -14.69 8.57
CA SER A 576 4.77 -15.16 8.11
C SER A 576 4.69 -16.13 6.93
N GLU A 577 3.57 -16.83 6.73
CA GLU A 577 3.33 -17.66 5.54
C GLU A 577 3.40 -16.82 4.24
N PHE A 578 2.92 -15.57 4.29
CA PHE A 578 3.04 -14.63 3.17
C PHE A 578 4.46 -14.06 3.06
N SER A 579 5.10 -13.74 4.20
CA SER A 579 6.48 -13.20 4.23
C SER A 579 7.53 -14.19 3.73
N SER A 580 7.35 -15.49 3.99
CA SER A 580 8.22 -16.54 3.44
C SER A 580 8.21 -16.60 1.90
N HIS A 581 7.13 -16.11 1.28
CA HIS A 581 6.97 -16.00 -0.17
C HIS A 581 7.01 -14.53 -0.63
N ALA A 582 7.89 -13.72 -0.04
CA ALA A 582 7.85 -12.26 -0.18
C ALA A 582 7.74 -11.78 -1.63
N GLY A 583 8.51 -12.35 -2.57
CA GLY A 583 8.46 -11.92 -3.98
C GLY A 583 7.10 -12.08 -4.68
N SER A 584 6.18 -12.86 -4.10
CA SER A 584 4.81 -13.01 -4.61
C SER A 584 3.82 -12.01 -4.03
N TRP A 585 4.07 -11.48 -2.82
CA TRP A 585 3.08 -10.69 -2.06
C TRP A 585 3.55 -9.27 -1.78
N PHE A 586 4.86 -9.09 -1.69
CA PHE A 586 5.53 -7.89 -1.28
C PHE A 586 6.45 -7.39 -2.40
N LEU A 587 6.38 -6.09 -2.66
CA LEU A 587 7.25 -5.41 -3.60
C LEU A 587 8.31 -4.63 -2.79
N PRO A 588 9.58 -5.07 -2.80
CA PRO A 588 10.64 -4.38 -2.09
C PRO A 588 10.81 -2.94 -2.59
N ARG A 589 11.15 -2.05 -1.66
CA ARG A 589 11.43 -0.64 -1.91
C ARG A 589 12.85 -0.28 -1.51
N PHE A 590 13.23 0.95 -1.79
CA PHE A 590 14.57 1.49 -1.49
C PHE A 590 14.87 1.66 0.01
N ASP A 591 13.85 1.65 0.87
CA ASP A 591 13.97 1.82 2.32
C ASP A 591 13.90 0.49 3.09
N SER A 592 14.17 -0.63 2.43
CA SER A 592 14.08 -1.99 2.99
C SER A 592 12.68 -2.38 3.49
N ARG A 593 11.67 -1.55 3.22
CA ARG A 593 10.24 -1.84 3.43
C ARG A 593 9.62 -2.32 2.12
N CYS A 594 8.40 -2.82 2.22
CA CYS A 594 7.66 -3.35 1.09
C CYS A 594 6.33 -2.63 0.87
N SER A 595 5.89 -2.58 -0.38
CA SER A 595 4.48 -2.41 -0.73
C SER A 595 3.86 -3.76 -1.10
N ILE A 596 2.59 -3.77 -1.55
CA ILE A 596 1.92 -4.94 -2.11
C ILE A 596 2.38 -5.19 -3.55
N ALA A 597 2.86 -6.41 -3.82
CA ALA A 597 3.18 -6.84 -5.17
C ALA A 597 1.91 -7.07 -5.99
N THR A 598 1.88 -6.51 -7.19
CA THR A 598 0.83 -6.80 -8.18
C THR A 598 1.33 -7.79 -9.22
N THR A 599 0.46 -8.68 -9.66
CA THR A 599 0.76 -9.68 -10.69
C THR A 599 0.46 -9.18 -12.11
N MET A 600 -0.36 -8.14 -12.23
CA MET A 600 -0.79 -7.60 -13.52
C MET A 600 -0.65 -6.07 -13.57
N SER A 601 -0.60 -5.53 -14.78
CA SER A 601 -0.71 -4.09 -14.98
C SER A 601 -2.13 -3.59 -14.65
N LEU A 602 -2.27 -2.31 -14.34
CA LEU A 602 -3.56 -1.67 -14.06
C LEU A 602 -4.64 -1.96 -15.12
N ALA A 603 -4.29 -1.92 -16.41
CA ALA A 603 -5.22 -2.19 -17.52
C ALA A 603 -5.71 -3.65 -17.56
N ALA A 604 -4.92 -4.59 -17.03
CA ALA A 604 -5.25 -6.00 -16.93
C ALA A 604 -5.76 -6.39 -15.53
N SER A 605 -5.80 -5.46 -14.57
CA SER A 605 -6.23 -5.73 -13.19
C SER A 605 -7.63 -6.39 -13.08
N PRO A 606 -8.63 -6.13 -13.96
CA PRO A 606 -9.90 -6.88 -13.92
C PRO A 606 -9.77 -8.36 -14.23
N MET A 607 -8.65 -8.81 -14.80
CA MET A 607 -8.37 -10.22 -15.13
C MET A 607 -7.65 -10.97 -14.00
N VAL A 608 -7.33 -10.30 -12.89
CA VAL A 608 -6.72 -10.95 -11.72
C VAL A 608 -7.66 -12.05 -11.21
N ASN A 609 -7.10 -13.24 -11.02
CA ASN A 609 -7.89 -14.41 -10.62
C ASN A 609 -8.52 -14.20 -9.23
N ALA A 610 -9.66 -14.86 -8.98
CA ALA A 610 -10.39 -14.73 -7.71
C ALA A 610 -9.51 -15.18 -6.52
N HIS A 611 -8.81 -16.30 -6.66
CA HIS A 611 -7.92 -16.84 -5.63
C HIS A 611 -6.89 -15.81 -5.11
N ARG A 612 -6.26 -15.04 -6.02
CA ARG A 612 -5.28 -14.00 -5.68
C ARG A 612 -5.93 -12.86 -4.94
N ARG A 613 -7.13 -12.44 -5.35
CA ARG A 613 -7.91 -11.41 -4.64
C ARG A 613 -8.26 -11.88 -3.23
N ASP A 614 -8.75 -13.11 -3.09
CA ASP A 614 -9.09 -13.69 -1.78
C ASP A 614 -7.84 -13.77 -0.88
N SER A 615 -6.70 -14.20 -1.44
CA SER A 615 -5.43 -14.27 -0.69
C SER A 615 -4.93 -12.90 -0.24
N LEU A 616 -5.11 -11.86 -1.06
CA LEU A 616 -4.76 -10.48 -0.68
C LEU A 616 -5.72 -9.91 0.37
N ALA A 617 -7.00 -10.25 0.31
CA ALA A 617 -7.95 -9.90 1.36
C ALA A 617 -7.63 -10.60 2.69
N ILE A 618 -7.21 -11.87 2.65
CA ILE A 618 -6.68 -12.58 3.83
C ILE A 618 -5.46 -11.86 4.38
N LEU A 619 -4.49 -11.49 3.53
CA LEU A 619 -3.29 -10.74 3.94
C LEU A 619 -3.65 -9.38 4.55
N GLY A 620 -4.62 -8.66 3.98
CA GLY A 620 -5.14 -7.39 4.53
C GLY A 620 -5.75 -7.58 5.92
N CYS A 621 -6.55 -8.62 6.11
CA CYS A 621 -7.13 -8.97 7.41
C CYS A 621 -6.05 -9.33 8.45
N LEU A 622 -5.07 -10.17 8.09
CA LEU A 622 -3.94 -10.51 8.97
C LEU A 622 -3.12 -9.27 9.34
N THR A 623 -2.92 -8.35 8.39
CA THR A 623 -2.27 -7.06 8.64
C THR A 623 -3.04 -6.27 9.69
N ALA A 624 -4.37 -6.17 9.57
CA ALA A 624 -5.21 -5.48 10.55
C ALA A 624 -5.17 -6.17 11.93
N LEU A 625 -5.25 -7.50 11.99
CA LEU A 625 -5.12 -8.25 13.25
C LEU A 625 -3.77 -8.02 13.92
N MET A 626 -2.67 -7.98 13.16
CA MET A 626 -1.36 -7.60 13.70
C MET A 626 -1.41 -6.21 14.34
N LEU A 627 -1.97 -5.20 13.64
CA LEU A 627 -2.12 -3.84 14.20
C LEU A 627 -2.96 -3.82 15.49
N ILE A 628 -4.06 -4.58 15.53
CA ILE A 628 -4.94 -4.68 16.71
C ILE A 628 -4.17 -5.18 17.93
N HIS A 629 -3.30 -6.17 17.74
CA HIS A 629 -2.46 -6.73 18.80
C HIS A 629 -1.13 -5.99 19.02
N GLY A 630 -0.96 -4.79 18.45
CA GLY A 630 0.26 -4.00 18.60
C GLY A 630 1.49 -4.60 17.91
N LEU A 631 1.30 -5.45 16.91
CA LEU A 631 2.35 -6.10 16.12
C LEU A 631 2.58 -5.33 14.82
N ALA A 632 3.84 -5.00 14.52
CA ALA A 632 4.16 -4.31 13.27
C ALA A 632 4.13 -5.34 12.13
N PRO A 633 3.34 -5.13 11.05
CA PRO A 633 3.22 -6.09 9.96
C PRO A 633 4.41 -5.98 8.99
N GLU A 634 5.63 -6.23 9.48
CA GLU A 634 6.85 -6.21 8.66
C GLU A 634 6.83 -7.35 7.63
N PRO A 635 7.10 -7.07 6.33
CA PRO A 635 7.89 -5.94 5.84
C PRO A 635 7.08 -4.74 5.32
N LEU A 636 5.76 -4.66 5.53
CA LEU A 636 4.94 -3.59 4.97
C LEU A 636 5.38 -2.21 5.45
N SER A 637 5.27 -1.22 4.57
CA SER A 637 5.60 0.16 4.91
C SER A 637 4.49 0.81 5.76
N PRO A 638 4.83 1.52 6.85
CA PRO A 638 3.87 2.33 7.60
C PRO A 638 3.20 3.40 6.74
N ALA A 639 3.88 3.92 5.72
CA ALA A 639 3.30 4.89 4.80
C ALA A 639 2.16 4.30 3.95
N LEU A 640 2.28 3.03 3.54
CA LEU A 640 1.19 2.36 2.84
C LEU A 640 -0.04 2.24 3.76
N LEU A 641 0.16 1.85 5.03
CA LEU A 641 -0.95 1.68 5.97
C LEU A 641 -1.57 3.01 6.38
N GLN A 642 -0.77 4.06 6.59
CA GLN A 642 -1.24 5.43 6.84
C GLN A 642 -2.13 5.91 5.70
N TYR A 643 -1.69 5.70 4.47
CA TYR A 643 -2.47 6.05 3.29
C TYR A 643 -3.79 5.28 3.22
N ILE A 644 -3.77 3.97 3.44
CA ILE A 644 -4.98 3.12 3.43
C ILE A 644 -5.95 3.50 4.56
N ALA A 645 -5.44 3.72 5.78
CA ALA A 645 -6.24 4.08 6.94
C ALA A 645 -7.00 5.41 6.76
N ASN A 646 -6.46 6.31 5.95
CA ASN A 646 -7.06 7.62 5.65
C ASN A 646 -7.77 7.63 4.29
N ALA A 647 -8.49 6.55 3.98
CA ALA A 647 -9.29 6.41 2.77
C ALA A 647 -8.50 6.69 1.48
N CYS A 648 -7.20 6.35 1.48
CA CYS A 648 -6.31 6.59 0.35
C CYS A 648 -6.18 8.08 -0.02
N ASP A 649 -6.24 8.97 0.97
CA ASP A 649 -5.87 10.37 0.80
C ASP A 649 -4.35 10.52 0.90
N ILE A 650 -3.71 10.87 -0.21
CA ILE A 650 -2.26 11.04 -0.29
C ILE A 650 -1.73 12.12 0.67
N ARG A 651 -2.58 13.09 1.02
CA ARG A 651 -2.23 14.19 1.94
C ARG A 651 -2.03 13.69 3.38
N SER A 652 -2.50 12.49 3.71
CA SER A 652 -2.25 11.83 5.00
C SER A 652 -0.77 11.47 5.21
N LEU A 653 0.04 11.45 4.15
CA LEU A 653 1.48 11.28 4.18
C LEU A 653 2.16 12.65 4.31
N ASN A 654 1.93 13.34 5.42
CA ASN A 654 2.51 14.65 5.66
C ASN A 654 4.04 14.58 5.83
N ARG A 655 4.71 15.73 5.67
CA ARG A 655 6.18 15.81 5.74
C ARG A 655 6.75 15.29 7.05
N GLU A 656 6.12 15.63 8.18
CA GLU A 656 6.56 15.20 9.52
C GLU A 656 6.52 13.69 9.66
N PHE A 657 5.40 13.05 9.30
CA PHE A 657 5.23 11.61 9.30
C PHE A 657 6.26 10.94 8.40
N VAL A 658 6.41 11.37 7.14
CA VAL A 658 7.40 10.76 6.23
C VAL A 658 8.83 10.95 6.74
N SER A 659 9.16 12.11 7.32
CA SER A 659 10.47 12.35 7.93
C SER A 659 10.74 11.52 9.18
N SER A 660 9.71 11.20 9.97
CA SER A 660 9.83 10.31 11.13
C SER A 660 10.12 8.86 10.74
N LEU A 661 9.73 8.45 9.53
CA LEU A 661 9.89 7.08 9.04
C LEU A 661 11.24 6.83 8.36
N GLN A 662 12.03 7.86 8.04
CA GLN A 662 13.27 7.71 7.25
C GLN A 662 14.39 8.68 7.68
N SER A 663 15.63 8.19 7.69
CA SER A 663 16.86 8.97 7.85
C SER A 663 17.34 9.67 6.55
N ARG A 664 16.43 10.11 5.67
CA ARG A 664 16.80 10.68 4.35
C ARG A 664 17.12 12.17 4.39
N ASP A 665 18.04 12.58 3.51
CA ASP A 665 18.37 14.00 3.31
C ASP A 665 17.27 14.74 2.52
N LEU A 666 17.22 16.05 2.73
CA LEU A 666 16.20 16.94 2.17
C LEU A 666 16.26 17.04 0.63
N ALA A 667 17.45 16.87 0.04
CA ALA A 667 17.68 17.06 -1.38
C ALA A 667 17.16 15.88 -2.23
N GLN A 668 17.20 14.66 -1.70
CA GLN A 668 16.62 13.46 -2.32
C GLN A 668 15.08 13.48 -2.29
N HIS A 669 14.51 14.21 -1.32
CA HIS A 669 13.07 14.33 -1.11
C HIS A 669 12.39 15.26 -2.14
N GLU A 670 13.06 16.37 -2.49
CA GLU A 670 12.50 17.40 -3.36
C GLU A 670 12.55 17.04 -4.87
N ALA A 671 13.49 16.20 -5.30
CA ALA A 671 13.71 15.88 -6.73
C ALA A 671 12.83 14.75 -7.31
N LEU A 672 12.04 14.04 -6.47
CA LEU A 672 11.28 12.82 -6.80
C LEU A 672 9.77 12.92 -6.47
N ALA A 673 9.32 14.09 -6.02
CA ALA A 673 8.55 14.19 -4.77
C ALA A 673 7.11 13.68 -4.72
N ILE A 674 6.43 13.35 -5.84
CA ILE A 674 5.01 12.95 -5.79
C ILE A 674 4.76 11.61 -6.47
N ASP A 675 5.08 11.45 -7.75
CA ASP A 675 4.88 10.15 -8.43
C ASP A 675 5.94 9.12 -8.00
N MET A 676 7.18 9.55 -7.79
CA MET A 676 8.20 8.65 -7.25
C MET A 676 8.11 8.52 -5.73
N LEU A 677 7.52 9.50 -5.03
CA LEU A 677 7.16 9.33 -3.62
C LEU A 677 5.95 8.39 -3.48
N TYR A 678 4.92 8.49 -4.30
CA TYR A 678 3.80 7.55 -4.33
C TYR A 678 4.30 6.16 -4.74
N ALA A 679 5.06 6.05 -5.83
CA ALA A 679 5.60 4.77 -6.28
C ALA A 679 6.58 4.17 -5.28
N ALA A 680 7.35 5.00 -4.56
CA ALA A 680 8.17 4.56 -3.44
C ALA A 680 7.28 4.15 -2.27
N LEU A 681 6.39 5.01 -1.77
CA LEU A 681 5.64 4.88 -0.52
C LEU A 681 4.49 3.86 -0.57
N ILE A 682 3.81 3.76 -1.70
CA ILE A 682 2.58 2.98 -1.89
C ILE A 682 2.77 1.92 -2.98
N GLY A 683 3.80 2.03 -3.83
CA GLY A 683 4.06 1.09 -4.92
C GLY A 683 3.59 1.61 -6.28
N PRO A 684 3.96 0.90 -7.36
CA PRO A 684 3.86 1.42 -8.74
C PRO A 684 2.44 1.52 -9.30
N HIS A 685 1.43 1.05 -8.56
CA HIS A 685 0.06 1.00 -9.04
C HIS A 685 -0.89 1.82 -8.14
N PRO A 686 -1.90 2.46 -8.74
CA PRO A 686 -2.88 3.22 -7.98
C PRO A 686 -3.79 2.29 -7.17
N VAL A 687 -4.45 2.87 -6.16
CA VAL A 687 -5.44 2.20 -5.30
C VAL A 687 -6.55 1.52 -6.07
N SER A 688 -6.92 2.03 -7.24
CA SER A 688 -7.94 1.42 -8.10
C SER A 688 -7.54 0.04 -8.67
N HIS A 689 -6.30 -0.41 -8.46
CA HIS A 689 -5.86 -1.75 -8.86
C HIS A 689 -6.60 -2.83 -8.05
N THR A 690 -7.17 -3.83 -8.72
CA THR A 690 -8.02 -4.87 -8.09
C THR A 690 -7.33 -5.65 -6.97
N GLU A 691 -6.04 -5.93 -7.10
CA GLU A 691 -5.23 -6.56 -6.04
C GLU A 691 -5.11 -5.67 -4.79
N LEU A 692 -4.86 -4.38 -4.98
CA LEU A 692 -4.76 -3.43 -3.86
C LEU A 692 -6.14 -3.18 -3.22
N GLN A 693 -7.20 -3.11 -4.03
CA GLN A 693 -8.58 -3.07 -3.53
C GLN A 693 -8.93 -4.31 -2.70
N ALA A 694 -8.52 -5.50 -3.12
CA ALA A 694 -8.77 -6.72 -2.36
C ALA A 694 -8.03 -6.70 -1.00
N PHE A 695 -6.77 -6.26 -1.00
CA PHE A 695 -6.02 -6.03 0.25
C PHE A 695 -6.74 -5.02 1.16
N ILE A 696 -7.16 -3.87 0.62
CA ILE A 696 -7.87 -2.82 1.38
C ILE A 696 -9.20 -3.33 1.93
N ALA A 697 -9.95 -4.11 1.15
CA ALA A 697 -11.21 -4.70 1.60
C ALA A 697 -11.02 -5.63 2.80
N GLY A 698 -9.97 -6.46 2.76
CA GLY A 698 -9.57 -7.28 3.91
C GLY A 698 -9.11 -6.46 5.11
N PHE A 699 -8.28 -5.43 4.87
CA PHE A 699 -7.74 -4.55 5.91
C PHE A 699 -8.81 -3.73 6.65
N LYS A 700 -9.89 -3.35 5.98
CA LYS A 700 -11.03 -2.66 6.59
C LYS A 700 -11.77 -3.53 7.61
N MET A 701 -11.76 -4.85 7.43
CA MET A 701 -12.48 -5.83 8.26
C MET A 701 -13.95 -5.43 8.56
N PRO A 702 -14.80 -5.21 7.54
CA PRO A 702 -16.19 -4.81 7.76
C PRO A 702 -16.97 -5.82 8.61
N CYS A 703 -17.72 -5.34 9.60
CA CYS A 703 -18.62 -6.16 10.43
C CYS A 703 -20.10 -5.82 10.18
N ARG A 704 -21.01 -6.72 10.56
CA ARG A 704 -22.46 -6.51 10.45
C ARG A 704 -22.97 -5.29 11.23
N SER A 705 -22.23 -4.88 12.25
CA SER A 705 -22.50 -3.72 13.09
C SER A 705 -22.26 -2.38 12.39
N GLY A 706 -21.68 -2.39 11.18
CA GLY A 706 -21.18 -1.20 10.48
C GLY A 706 -19.76 -0.81 10.89
N PHE A 707 -19.13 -1.58 11.79
CA PHE A 707 -17.74 -1.34 12.21
C PHE A 707 -16.76 -1.56 11.05
N GLU A 708 -15.83 -0.62 10.87
CA GLU A 708 -14.62 -0.76 10.05
C GLU A 708 -13.37 -0.42 10.87
N PHE A 709 -12.33 -1.24 10.79
CA PHE A 709 -11.11 -1.05 11.56
C PHE A 709 -10.38 0.28 11.23
N THR A 710 -10.46 0.75 9.99
CA THR A 710 -9.83 2.03 9.58
C THR A 710 -10.40 3.25 10.31
N GLU A 711 -11.65 3.19 10.78
CA GLU A 711 -12.25 4.25 11.59
C GLU A 711 -11.63 4.30 12.99
N VAL A 712 -11.27 3.14 13.56
CA VAL A 712 -10.58 3.06 14.84
C VAL A 712 -9.20 3.69 14.73
N LEU A 713 -8.42 3.34 13.69
CA LEU A 713 -7.09 3.90 13.48
C LEU A 713 -7.11 5.43 13.39
N ARG A 714 -8.11 6.01 12.71
CA ARG A 714 -8.32 7.47 12.62
C ARG A 714 -8.73 8.11 13.94
N SER A 715 -9.34 7.33 14.84
CA SER A 715 -9.81 7.78 16.15
C SER A 715 -8.73 7.72 17.24
N SER A 716 -7.54 7.20 16.93
CA SER A 716 -6.43 7.15 17.88
C SER A 716 -6.00 8.52 18.39
N PRO A 717 -5.53 8.64 19.64
CA PRO A 717 -4.94 9.87 20.16
C PRO A 717 -3.76 10.32 19.27
N GLY A 718 -3.89 11.50 18.67
CA GLY A 718 -2.93 12.01 17.68
C GLY A 718 -3.11 11.45 16.25
N GLY A 719 -4.22 10.75 15.99
CA GLY A 719 -4.58 10.18 14.70
C GLY A 719 -3.73 8.98 14.28
N SER A 720 -4.10 8.39 13.14
CA SER A 720 -3.47 7.20 12.57
C SER A 720 -1.95 7.34 12.39
N ALA A 721 -1.45 8.55 12.10
CA ALA A 721 -0.02 8.82 12.00
C ALA A 721 0.71 8.54 13.31
N SER A 722 0.19 9.05 14.43
CA SER A 722 0.76 8.84 15.76
C SER A 722 0.68 7.37 16.17
N PHE A 723 -0.39 6.68 15.80
CA PHE A 723 -0.52 5.23 16.02
C PHE A 723 0.57 4.44 15.27
N PHE A 724 0.77 4.72 13.98
CA PHE A 724 1.78 4.02 13.19
C PHE A 724 3.21 4.40 13.57
N ILE A 725 3.49 5.66 13.92
CA ILE A 725 4.80 6.04 14.44
C ILE A 725 5.11 5.22 15.70
N ARG A 726 4.18 5.18 16.66
CA ARG A 726 4.34 4.38 17.88
C ARG A 726 4.60 2.91 17.54
N LEU A 727 3.81 2.32 16.63
CA LEU A 727 3.97 0.94 16.15
C LEU A 727 5.32 0.64 15.55
N TRP A 728 5.82 1.50 14.69
CA TRP A 728 7.10 1.25 14.08
C TRP A 728 8.28 1.57 14.99
N THR A 729 8.10 2.44 15.99
CA THR A 729 9.12 2.64 17.03
C THR A 729 9.20 1.49 18.04
N SER A 730 8.19 0.61 18.10
CA SER A 730 8.21 -0.56 18.99
C SER A 730 8.94 -1.77 18.39
N VAL A 731 9.34 -1.68 17.12
CA VAL A 731 10.24 -2.64 16.47
C VAL A 731 11.62 -2.53 17.12
N ILE A 732 12.12 -3.66 17.61
CA ILE A 732 13.44 -3.74 18.23
C ILE A 732 14.50 -3.73 17.11
N HIS A 733 15.19 -2.60 16.93
CA HIS A 733 16.28 -2.47 15.97
C HIS A 733 17.66 -2.80 16.55
N ASP A 734 17.79 -2.70 17.86
CA ASP A 734 18.97 -3.04 18.64
C ASP A 734 18.58 -3.20 20.12
N PHE A 735 19.55 -3.48 20.98
CA PHE A 735 19.33 -3.60 22.41
C PHE A 735 18.75 -2.32 23.04
N SER A 736 19.13 -1.13 22.56
CA SER A 736 18.65 0.14 23.15
C SER A 736 17.14 0.31 22.99
N SER A 737 16.59 -0.24 21.90
CA SER A 737 15.14 -0.27 21.63
C SER A 737 14.38 -1.13 22.65
N LEU A 738 14.98 -2.20 23.16
CA LEU A 738 14.38 -3.07 24.19
C LEU A 738 14.67 -2.55 25.61
N GLN A 739 15.82 -1.91 25.83
CA GLN A 739 16.32 -1.55 27.15
C GLN A 739 15.35 -0.67 27.96
N SER A 740 14.69 0.30 27.33
CA SER A 740 13.70 1.17 27.99
C SER A 740 12.42 0.45 28.39
N HIS A 741 12.18 -0.75 27.85
CA HIS A 741 10.97 -1.55 28.06
C HIS A 741 11.25 -2.86 28.77
N MET A 742 12.47 -3.06 29.27
CA MET A 742 12.88 -4.27 29.96
C MET A 742 13.20 -3.95 31.42
N SER A 743 12.57 -4.67 32.35
CA SER A 743 12.89 -4.60 33.77
C SER A 743 13.60 -5.87 34.20
N VAL A 744 14.76 -5.71 34.82
CA VAL A 744 15.57 -6.84 35.28
C VAL A 744 15.53 -6.89 36.80
N ILE A 745 14.96 -7.98 37.32
CA ILE A 745 14.84 -8.25 38.75
C ILE A 745 15.92 -9.25 39.16
N PHE A 746 16.77 -8.81 40.08
CA PHE A 746 17.87 -9.62 40.59
C PHE A 746 17.51 -10.31 41.90
N LEU A 747 18.17 -11.45 42.14
CA LEU A 747 18.22 -12.03 43.47
C LEU A 747 18.85 -11.02 44.44
N ASN A 748 18.34 -11.02 45.68
CA ASN A 748 19.00 -10.27 46.73
C ASN A 748 20.43 -10.81 46.95
N ARG A 749 21.34 -9.92 47.34
CA ARG A 749 22.76 -10.26 47.56
C ARG A 749 22.96 -11.44 48.54
N PRO A 750 22.24 -11.52 49.68
CA PRO A 750 22.38 -12.65 50.61
C PRO A 750 22.04 -14.01 49.98
N THR A 751 21.02 -14.07 49.13
CA THR A 751 20.67 -15.29 48.40
C THR A 751 21.78 -15.69 47.43
N LEU A 752 22.35 -14.72 46.72
CA LEU A 752 23.45 -14.98 45.79
C LEU A 752 24.71 -15.47 46.52
N GLU A 753 25.05 -14.85 47.66
CA GLU A 753 26.15 -15.30 48.53
C GLU A 753 25.91 -16.71 49.10
N ARG A 754 24.67 -17.05 49.47
CA ARG A 754 24.28 -18.40 49.91
C ARG A 754 24.49 -19.44 48.81
N LEU A 755 24.14 -19.11 47.56
CA LEU A 755 24.24 -20.03 46.42
C LEU A 755 25.71 -20.28 46.01
N VAL A 756 26.56 -19.26 46.10
CA VAL A 756 27.98 -19.35 45.74
C VAL A 756 28.81 -20.03 46.84
N GLY A 757 28.35 -19.97 48.09
CA GLY A 757 29.00 -20.55 49.25
C GLY A 757 30.02 -19.60 49.91
N PRO A 758 30.18 -19.67 51.25
CA PRO A 758 31.09 -18.78 51.97
C PRO A 758 32.55 -19.06 51.61
N GLY A 759 33.27 -18.06 51.10
CA GLY A 759 34.72 -18.12 50.86
C GLY A 759 35.15 -18.26 49.40
N VAL A 760 34.22 -18.31 48.44
CA VAL A 760 34.59 -18.28 47.02
C VAL A 760 34.71 -16.82 46.56
N THR A 761 35.94 -16.36 46.29
CA THR A 761 36.19 -15.14 45.49
C THR A 761 35.79 -15.45 44.05
N ASN A 762 34.49 -15.53 43.81
CA ASN A 762 33.96 -16.01 42.55
C ASN A 762 33.77 -14.81 41.60
N PRO A 763 34.29 -14.85 40.36
CA PRO A 763 34.06 -13.81 39.37
C PRO A 763 32.57 -13.46 39.17
N ILE A 764 31.62 -14.30 39.57
CA ILE A 764 30.17 -14.01 39.54
C ILE A 764 29.77 -12.86 40.46
N LEU A 765 30.45 -12.66 41.59
CA LEU A 765 30.18 -11.50 42.46
C LEU A 765 30.72 -10.20 41.85
N ASP A 766 31.72 -10.31 40.97
CA ASP A 766 32.33 -9.19 40.26
C ASP A 766 31.66 -8.92 38.89
N ILE A 767 31.11 -9.95 38.25
CA ILE A 767 30.34 -9.88 37.01
C ILE A 767 28.91 -9.52 37.37
N SER A 768 28.53 -8.28 37.09
CA SER A 768 27.13 -7.88 37.11
C SER A 768 26.32 -8.79 36.16
N LEU A 769 25.43 -9.62 36.70
CA LEU A 769 24.50 -10.47 35.91
C LEU A 769 23.73 -9.63 34.88
N PHE A 770 23.46 -8.37 35.21
CA PHE A 770 22.90 -7.39 34.27
C PHE A 770 23.81 -7.15 33.07
N ASN A 771 25.09 -6.87 33.31
CA ASN A 771 26.05 -6.58 32.25
C ASN A 771 26.23 -7.80 31.35
N MET A 772 26.26 -9.01 31.93
CA MET A 772 26.33 -10.25 31.16
C MET A 772 25.11 -10.42 30.23
N LEU A 773 23.90 -10.14 30.73
CA LEU A 773 22.69 -10.15 29.90
C LEU A 773 22.74 -9.06 28.83
N CYS A 774 23.19 -7.84 29.17
CA CYS A 774 23.33 -6.74 28.22
C CYS A 774 24.33 -7.06 27.11
N ASP A 775 25.50 -7.59 27.46
CA ASP A 775 26.55 -8.01 26.52
C ASP A 775 26.05 -9.11 25.58
N PHE A 776 25.24 -10.04 26.11
CA PHE A 776 24.59 -11.06 25.31
C PHE A 776 23.61 -10.42 24.30
N LEU A 777 22.70 -9.56 24.76
CA LEU A 777 21.64 -8.95 23.95
C LEU A 777 22.15 -7.96 22.91
N GLN A 778 23.29 -7.31 23.17
CA GLN A 778 24.00 -6.43 22.22
C GLN A 778 24.83 -7.20 21.18
N GLY A 779 25.19 -8.46 21.46
CA GLY A 779 26.02 -9.25 20.58
C GLY A 779 25.30 -9.73 19.31
N THR A 780 26.09 -10.05 18.28
CA THR A 780 25.61 -10.52 16.97
C THR A 780 26.05 -11.96 16.69
N GLY A 781 25.32 -12.66 15.81
CA GLY A 781 25.69 -13.97 15.28
C GLY A 781 25.59 -15.11 16.29
N VAL A 782 26.14 -16.26 15.92
CA VAL A 782 26.12 -17.49 16.74
C VAL A 782 27.38 -17.58 17.60
N PRO A 783 27.29 -17.61 18.95
CA PRO A 783 28.46 -17.68 19.83
C PRO A 783 29.30 -18.95 19.67
N CYS A 784 28.62 -20.09 19.49
CA CYS A 784 29.20 -21.43 19.30
C CYS A 784 28.48 -22.14 18.15
N PRO A 785 28.95 -22.00 16.89
CA PRO A 785 28.32 -22.59 15.72
C PRO A 785 28.06 -24.09 15.81
N GLY A 786 28.99 -24.88 16.36
CA GLY A 786 28.85 -26.33 16.47
C GLY A 786 27.69 -26.74 17.38
N LEU A 787 27.62 -26.15 18.58
CA LEU A 787 26.52 -26.40 19.52
C LEU A 787 25.17 -25.93 18.97
N PHE A 788 25.17 -24.81 18.24
CA PHE A 788 23.96 -24.31 17.61
C PHE A 788 23.47 -25.21 16.48
N ASP A 789 24.38 -25.73 15.63
CA ASP A 789 24.02 -26.65 14.55
C ASP A 789 23.42 -27.96 15.08
N GLU A 790 23.86 -28.43 16.25
CA GLU A 790 23.27 -29.58 16.94
C GLU A 790 21.85 -29.30 17.45
N ALA A 791 21.60 -28.10 17.98
CA ALA A 791 20.29 -27.70 18.52
C ALA A 791 19.29 -27.28 17.44
N LYS A 792 19.76 -26.70 16.32
CA LYS A 792 18.95 -26.11 15.25
C LYS A 792 17.82 -26.99 14.73
N PRO A 793 17.96 -28.32 14.56
CA PRO A 793 16.86 -29.19 14.11
C PRO A 793 15.65 -29.23 15.06
N GLY A 794 15.84 -28.92 16.34
CA GLY A 794 14.78 -28.86 17.35
C GLY A 794 14.14 -27.47 17.52
N LEU A 795 14.69 -26.44 16.87
CA LEU A 795 14.20 -25.07 16.99
C LEU A 795 13.00 -24.83 16.06
N SER A 796 12.14 -23.88 16.45
CA SER A 796 10.97 -23.51 15.67
C SER A 796 11.35 -22.99 14.28
N PRO A 797 10.67 -23.43 13.20
CA PRO A 797 10.91 -22.94 11.84
C PRO A 797 10.45 -21.49 11.65
N LEU A 798 9.74 -20.90 12.63
CA LEU A 798 9.32 -19.50 12.60
C LEU A 798 10.50 -18.53 12.74
N ILE A 799 11.62 -18.99 13.29
CA ILE A 799 12.76 -18.14 13.60
C ILE A 799 13.52 -17.78 12.31
N PRO A 800 13.69 -16.48 11.98
CA PRO A 800 14.40 -16.04 10.78
C PRO A 800 15.92 -16.14 10.99
N PHE A 801 16.47 -17.34 10.81
CA PHE A 801 17.91 -17.59 11.01
C PHE A 801 18.83 -16.85 10.04
N ASP A 802 18.29 -16.34 8.93
CA ASP A 802 19.00 -15.44 8.01
C ASP A 802 19.35 -14.08 8.64
N GLU A 803 18.63 -13.70 9.69
CA GLU A 803 18.88 -12.46 10.44
C GLU A 803 19.72 -12.66 11.70
N ILE A 804 20.31 -13.86 11.93
CA ILE A 804 21.01 -14.18 13.18
C ILE A 804 22.22 -13.28 13.48
N ASP A 805 22.81 -12.70 12.44
CA ASP A 805 23.92 -11.74 12.54
C ASP A 805 23.46 -10.30 12.79
N SER A 806 22.15 -10.03 12.77
CA SER A 806 21.60 -8.70 13.05
C SER A 806 21.80 -8.33 14.53
N PRO A 807 22.18 -7.08 14.85
CA PRO A 807 22.30 -6.61 16.25
C PRO A 807 20.96 -6.63 16.98
N ALA A 808 19.84 -6.63 16.25
CA ALA A 808 18.51 -6.76 16.82
C ALA A 808 18.16 -8.20 17.22
N PHE A 809 18.81 -9.21 16.64
CA PHE A 809 18.29 -10.59 16.63
C PHE A 809 18.09 -11.16 18.03
N ARG A 810 19.10 -11.04 18.89
CA ARG A 810 19.05 -11.62 20.25
C ARG A 810 18.05 -10.89 21.15
N SER A 811 17.96 -9.57 21.00
CA SER A 811 16.96 -8.75 21.71
C SER A 811 15.53 -9.08 21.27
N ARG A 812 15.29 -9.22 19.95
CA ARG A 812 14.01 -9.70 19.40
C ARG A 812 13.69 -11.11 19.86
N ALA A 813 14.66 -12.02 19.86
CA ALA A 813 14.46 -13.39 20.29
C ALA A 813 14.05 -13.48 21.77
N LEU A 814 14.70 -12.72 22.66
CA LEU A 814 14.31 -12.65 24.07
C LEU A 814 12.89 -12.09 24.23
N CYS A 815 12.60 -10.97 23.57
CA CYS A 815 11.26 -10.37 23.59
C CYS A 815 10.20 -11.36 23.08
N TRP A 816 10.51 -12.09 22.00
CA TRP A 816 9.60 -13.06 21.40
C TRP A 816 9.32 -14.24 22.33
N ALA A 817 10.36 -14.85 22.88
CA ALA A 817 10.16 -15.92 23.86
C ALA A 817 9.37 -15.42 25.07
N ALA A 818 9.65 -14.21 25.55
CA ALA A 818 9.01 -13.65 26.74
C ALA A 818 7.58 -13.16 26.53
N THR A 819 7.17 -12.74 25.32
CA THR A 819 5.87 -12.08 25.08
C THR A 819 4.98 -12.77 24.04
N GLY A 820 5.54 -13.71 23.28
CA GLY A 820 4.92 -14.28 22.09
C GLY A 820 5.08 -13.43 20.82
N SER A 821 5.80 -12.31 20.89
CA SER A 821 6.06 -11.40 19.76
C SER A 821 7.49 -10.83 19.76
N PRO A 822 8.14 -10.68 18.58
CA PRO A 822 9.44 -10.02 18.48
C PRO A 822 9.40 -8.49 18.63
N HIS A 823 8.25 -7.91 19.01
CA HIS A 823 8.03 -6.47 19.16
C HIS A 823 7.75 -6.11 20.62
N VAL A 824 8.15 -4.90 21.00
CA VAL A 824 7.71 -4.30 22.26
C VAL A 824 6.28 -3.79 22.08
N GLU A 825 5.46 -3.83 23.14
CA GLU A 825 4.13 -3.22 23.11
C GLU A 825 4.15 -1.75 23.53
N PHE A 826 3.11 -1.01 23.15
CA PHE A 826 3.00 0.44 23.38
C PHE A 826 2.77 0.87 24.81
N ASP A 827 2.35 -0.07 25.63
CA ASP A 827 1.93 0.25 26.98
C ASP A 827 3.18 0.43 27.84
N GLU A 828 3.46 1.68 28.24
CA GLU A 828 4.62 2.05 29.06
C GLU A 828 4.66 1.26 30.37
N ASP A 829 3.49 0.81 30.85
CA ASP A 829 3.35 0.02 32.07
C ASP A 829 3.65 -1.48 31.85
N LYS A 830 3.63 -1.96 30.60
CA LYS A 830 3.81 -3.39 30.29
C LYS A 830 5.22 -3.71 29.80
N GLN A 831 6.15 -3.82 30.75
CA GLN A 831 7.57 -4.14 30.50
C GLN A 831 7.82 -5.65 30.35
N VAL A 832 8.90 -5.99 29.62
CA VAL A 832 9.46 -7.35 29.60
C VAL A 832 10.21 -7.58 30.90
N MET A 833 9.74 -8.52 31.71
CA MET A 833 10.29 -8.80 33.04
C MET A 833 11.30 -9.94 32.97
N VAL A 834 12.57 -9.66 33.28
CA VAL A 834 13.62 -10.68 33.36
C VAL A 834 13.99 -10.91 34.81
N HIS A 835 13.65 -12.08 35.34
CA HIS A 835 13.91 -12.45 36.72
C HIS A 835 15.07 -13.44 36.79
N PHE A 836 16.09 -13.11 37.56
CA PHE A 836 17.09 -14.09 37.98
C PHE A 836 16.54 -14.81 39.22
N VAL A 837 16.39 -16.13 39.15
CA VAL A 837 15.69 -16.93 40.16
C VAL A 837 16.58 -17.99 40.81
N ASP A 838 16.29 -18.33 42.06
CA ASP A 838 16.95 -19.38 42.85
C ASP A 838 16.08 -20.64 42.98
N ASP A 839 16.59 -21.67 43.67
CA ASP A 839 15.89 -22.93 43.91
C ASP A 839 14.73 -22.83 44.91
N GLN A 840 14.49 -21.66 45.49
CA GLN A 840 13.37 -21.40 46.39
C GLN A 840 12.23 -20.65 45.69
N ASP A 841 12.44 -20.17 44.46
CA ASP A 841 11.41 -19.45 43.71
C ASP A 841 10.32 -20.39 43.19
N ASN A 842 9.18 -20.41 43.91
CA ASN A 842 8.00 -21.18 43.54
C ASN A 842 7.31 -20.69 42.25
N SER A 843 7.61 -19.47 41.80
CA SER A 843 7.07 -18.91 40.55
C SER A 843 7.81 -19.43 39.31
N TYR A 844 9.01 -20.01 39.50
CA TYR A 844 9.65 -20.82 38.48
C TYR A 844 8.88 -22.15 38.38
N CYS A 845 9.14 -23.16 39.21
CA CYS A 845 8.35 -24.40 39.17
C CYS A 845 7.80 -24.73 40.56
N ARG A 846 6.51 -25.10 40.66
CA ARG A 846 5.85 -25.39 41.94
C ARG A 846 6.38 -26.66 42.61
N ASP A 847 6.72 -27.69 41.83
CA ASP A 847 7.31 -28.92 42.36
C ASP A 847 8.81 -28.71 42.64
N PRO A 848 9.27 -28.82 43.90
CA PRO A 848 10.67 -28.60 44.25
C PRO A 848 11.65 -29.54 43.54
N ALA A 849 11.26 -30.79 43.31
CA ALA A 849 12.13 -31.78 42.67
C ALA A 849 12.31 -31.47 41.17
N ALA A 850 11.22 -31.24 40.44
CA ALA A 850 11.26 -30.78 39.05
C ALA A 850 11.95 -29.42 38.92
N ARG A 851 11.70 -28.48 39.84
CA ARG A 851 12.38 -27.18 39.87
C ARG A 851 13.90 -27.34 39.90
N LEU A 852 14.41 -28.10 40.87
CA LEU A 852 15.85 -28.30 40.99
C LEU A 852 16.44 -29.00 39.75
N ALA A 853 15.71 -29.95 39.17
CA ALA A 853 16.14 -30.63 37.94
C ALA A 853 16.23 -29.66 36.74
N LEU A 854 15.18 -28.87 36.50
CA LEU A 854 15.14 -27.87 35.41
C LEU A 854 16.21 -26.79 35.60
N MET A 855 16.41 -26.31 36.82
CA MET A 855 17.44 -25.32 37.12
C MET A 855 18.85 -25.86 36.93
N LYS A 856 19.11 -27.15 37.20
CA LYS A 856 20.41 -27.78 36.92
C LYS A 856 20.66 -27.91 35.43
N ILE A 857 19.63 -28.28 34.66
CA ILE A 857 19.70 -28.38 33.20
C ILE A 857 19.89 -26.99 32.57
N GLY A 858 19.37 -25.94 33.22
CA GLY A 858 19.49 -24.56 32.76
C GLY A 858 18.32 -24.05 31.94
N THR A 859 17.14 -24.67 32.03
CA THR A 859 15.98 -24.23 31.25
C THR A 859 15.52 -22.84 31.71
N ILE A 860 15.40 -21.87 30.82
CA ILE A 860 14.77 -20.58 31.06
C ILE A 860 13.26 -20.79 30.95
N MET A 861 12.52 -20.26 31.93
CA MET A 861 11.08 -20.32 31.89
C MET A 861 10.49 -19.05 31.29
N PHE A 862 9.71 -19.21 30.23
CA PHE A 862 8.99 -18.12 29.61
C PHE A 862 7.51 -18.19 29.95
N GLN A 863 6.94 -17.06 30.34
CA GLN A 863 5.52 -16.88 30.60
C GLN A 863 5.01 -15.74 29.72
N SER A 864 4.65 -16.08 28.48
CA SER A 864 4.27 -15.11 27.43
C SER A 864 3.10 -14.20 27.82
N CYS A 865 2.09 -14.75 28.50
CA CYS A 865 0.96 -13.99 29.03
C CYS A 865 1.37 -12.95 30.09
N PHE A 866 2.49 -13.16 30.79
CA PHE A 866 3.01 -12.29 31.84
C PHE A 866 4.30 -11.56 31.42
N ARG A 867 4.73 -11.69 30.15
CA ARG A 867 5.92 -11.01 29.61
C ARG A 867 7.19 -11.32 30.40
N THR A 868 7.26 -12.49 31.01
CA THR A 868 8.28 -12.81 32.00
C THR A 868 9.21 -13.90 31.51
N ALA A 869 10.51 -13.67 31.63
CA ALA A 869 11.56 -14.68 31.49
C ALA A 869 12.23 -14.91 32.84
N ARG A 870 12.30 -16.17 33.31
CA ARG A 870 12.97 -16.54 34.57
C ARG A 870 14.23 -17.33 34.27
N ILE A 871 15.39 -16.75 34.58
CA ILE A 871 16.72 -17.28 34.31
C ILE A 871 17.26 -17.97 35.57
N PRO A 872 17.57 -19.30 35.53
CA PRO A 872 18.02 -20.03 36.70
C PRO A 872 19.47 -19.72 37.06
N VAL A 873 19.68 -19.06 38.21
CA VAL A 873 21.03 -18.63 38.65
C VAL A 873 21.94 -19.82 38.97
N LEU A 874 21.38 -20.94 39.43
CA LEU A 874 22.14 -22.16 39.70
C LEU A 874 22.90 -22.67 38.46
N HIS A 875 22.30 -22.58 37.27
CA HIS A 875 22.97 -23.01 36.05
C HIS A 875 24.12 -22.07 35.68
N ILE A 876 23.95 -20.76 35.89
CA ILE A 876 25.01 -19.78 35.68
C ILE A 876 26.20 -20.06 36.60
N ILE A 877 25.94 -20.42 37.86
CA ILE A 877 26.98 -20.82 38.83
C ILE A 877 27.70 -22.09 38.37
N ASP A 878 26.97 -23.08 37.87
CA ASP A 878 27.55 -24.29 37.32
C ASP A 878 28.46 -23.99 36.12
N LEU A 879 28.00 -23.17 35.17
CA LEU A 879 28.81 -22.74 34.02
C LEU A 879 30.10 -22.03 34.48
N CYS A 880 30.02 -21.11 35.44
CA CYS A 880 31.20 -20.42 35.96
C CYS A 880 32.20 -21.35 36.67
N SER A 881 31.75 -22.52 37.13
CA SER A 881 32.60 -23.51 37.80
C SER A 881 33.28 -24.48 36.82
N ARG A 882 32.93 -24.46 35.53
CA ARG A 882 33.50 -25.34 34.50
C ARG A 882 34.83 -24.80 33.95
N SER A 883 35.67 -25.72 33.48
CA SER A 883 36.89 -25.40 32.72
C SER A 883 36.60 -25.38 31.23
N TYR A 884 37.09 -24.36 30.51
CA TYR A 884 36.89 -24.17 29.07
C TYR A 884 38.21 -24.33 28.31
N PRO A 885 38.63 -25.56 27.97
CA PRO A 885 39.87 -25.78 27.22
C PRO A 885 39.72 -25.33 25.76
N ALA A 886 40.75 -24.69 25.21
CA ALA A 886 40.74 -24.24 23.81
C ALA A 886 40.72 -25.41 22.80
N ARG A 887 41.20 -26.60 23.19
CA ARG A 887 41.28 -27.79 22.34
C ARG A 887 40.98 -29.08 23.11
N ASP A 888 40.41 -30.08 22.45
CA ASP A 888 40.29 -31.43 22.99
C ASP A 888 41.65 -32.15 23.01
N ALA A 889 41.66 -33.37 23.55
CA ALA A 889 42.83 -34.25 23.55
C ALA A 889 43.31 -34.64 22.13
N ALA A 890 42.47 -34.48 21.10
CA ALA A 890 42.80 -34.73 19.70
C ALA A 890 43.29 -33.46 18.97
N GLY A 891 43.33 -32.32 19.65
CA GLY A 891 43.74 -31.04 19.09
C GLY A 891 42.65 -30.32 18.29
N ASN A 892 41.41 -30.79 18.26
CA ASN A 892 40.27 -30.08 17.66
C ASN A 892 39.81 -28.94 18.58
N ALA A 893 39.28 -27.88 17.99
CA ALA A 893 38.64 -26.80 18.77
C ALA A 893 37.38 -27.36 19.45
N VAL A 894 37.27 -27.19 20.77
CA VAL A 894 36.09 -27.59 21.56
C VAL A 894 35.28 -26.36 21.93
N GLU A 895 34.07 -26.24 21.39
CA GLU A 895 33.14 -25.20 21.82
C GLU A 895 32.43 -25.64 23.10
N PRO A 896 32.24 -24.75 24.08
CA PRO A 896 32.67 -23.36 24.13
C PRO A 896 34.13 -23.17 24.62
N HIS A 897 34.85 -22.17 24.10
CA HIS A 897 36.25 -21.89 24.49
C HIS A 897 36.39 -20.94 25.69
N THR A 898 35.34 -20.20 26.00
CA THR A 898 35.32 -19.21 27.09
C THR A 898 34.00 -19.30 27.85
N LEU A 899 34.00 -18.82 29.10
CA LEU A 899 32.78 -18.67 29.89
C LEU A 899 31.73 -17.82 29.17
N GLN A 900 32.16 -16.71 28.54
CA GLN A 900 31.26 -15.83 27.79
C GLN A 900 30.59 -16.57 26.62
N GLN A 901 31.34 -17.36 25.85
CA GLN A 901 30.77 -18.18 24.77
C GLN A 901 29.80 -19.23 25.30
N ALA A 902 30.13 -19.88 26.42
CA ALA A 902 29.25 -20.87 27.04
C ALA A 902 27.92 -20.25 27.48
N LEU A 903 27.97 -19.12 28.19
CA LEU A 903 26.80 -18.37 28.64
C LEU A 903 25.97 -17.87 27.45
N HIS A 904 26.60 -17.21 26.48
CA HIS A 904 25.89 -16.67 25.32
C HIS A 904 25.28 -17.78 24.45
N SER A 905 25.97 -18.91 24.28
CA SER A 905 25.45 -20.05 23.51
C SER A 905 24.26 -20.69 24.21
N TRP A 906 24.33 -20.88 25.53
CA TRP A 906 23.22 -21.40 26.32
C TRP A 906 22.01 -20.46 26.26
N LEU A 907 22.20 -19.17 26.56
CA LEU A 907 21.13 -18.16 26.49
C LEU A 907 20.48 -18.15 25.12
N LEU A 908 21.27 -18.15 24.03
CA LEU A 908 20.74 -18.15 22.68
C LEU A 908 19.89 -19.39 22.39
N ILE A 909 20.42 -20.58 22.64
CA ILE A 909 19.71 -21.84 22.32
C ILE A 909 18.42 -21.93 23.14
N ASP A 910 18.46 -21.60 24.43
CA ASP A 910 17.33 -21.78 25.32
C ASP A 910 16.23 -20.72 25.08
N ILE A 911 16.60 -19.46 24.81
CA ILE A 911 15.66 -18.41 24.35
C ILE A 911 14.99 -18.83 23.04
N LEU A 912 15.75 -19.29 22.04
CA LEU A 912 15.18 -19.73 20.77
C LEU A 912 14.32 -20.98 20.92
N THR A 913 14.65 -21.86 21.87
CA THR A 913 13.84 -23.03 22.21
C THR A 913 12.49 -22.60 22.80
N GLY A 914 12.46 -21.51 23.57
CA GLY A 914 11.23 -20.94 24.13
C GLY A 914 10.24 -20.37 23.10
N ILE A 915 10.71 -20.02 21.90
CA ILE A 915 9.84 -19.53 20.81
C ILE A 915 9.07 -20.72 20.21
N GLY A 916 7.75 -20.70 20.29
CA GLY A 916 6.86 -21.76 19.81
C GLY A 916 6.66 -22.94 20.76
N ASN A 917 7.51 -23.09 21.78
CA ASN A 917 7.36 -24.12 22.82
C ASN A 917 6.87 -23.47 24.12
N HIS A 918 5.60 -23.06 24.15
CA HIS A 918 5.00 -22.59 25.40
C HIS A 918 4.86 -23.76 26.37
N THR A 919 5.71 -23.78 27.39
CA THR A 919 5.58 -24.72 28.50
C THR A 919 4.44 -24.26 29.39
N MET A 920 3.27 -24.90 29.30
CA MET A 920 2.28 -24.77 30.37
C MET A 920 2.76 -25.56 31.59
N LEU A 921 2.90 -24.85 32.71
CA LEU A 921 2.95 -25.43 34.05
C LEU A 921 1.69 -25.06 34.81
#